data_AF-A0A933JY18-F1
#
_entry.id   AF-A0A933JY18-F1
#
_cell.length_a   1.000
_cell.length_b   1.000
_cell.length_c   1.000
_cell.angle_alpha   90.00
_cell.angle_beta   90.00
_cell.angle_gamma   90.00
#
_symmetry.space_group_name_H-M   'P 1'
#
loop_
_entity.id
_entity.type
_entity.pdbx_description
1 polymer ?
#
loop_
_entity_poly.entity_id
_entity_poly.type
_entity_poly.pdbx_seq_one_letter_code
_entity_poly.pdbx_strand_id
1 'polypeptide(L)'
;MRGKNPKYLSLQLTALQLSLLAACSDTGLEPVQKAGPPPVDDKLALTGSICTKVPEDALFPVKILLVIDTSYSMRVTDPAQQRVRAVQQLIDRYAGNPSVEFAVIAFDAVVSNITDGFTSTPDLGRISGRLDDSDRLTDYQGALGAAYAVLSKDMIESSPAERARSKYVVVFFSDGVPDPQCYANQPPVFANVCNVDRDEWPDTFDLPPGTNPNTGAGWTWDDFQGLYPDLDAGKDYNTPNQLRLLVEDILELQEIFNVNEVRVHTGFLFDPNVGQAYITAFNLNRPVAIDLMQQMADAGNGTFTEFTSGGDINFLNINYAAVKRTYSMSNFLVFNSSAVPRKEGADQCSATIGDGEQGPAEGGCPACRQNGPKAADSDGDGLPDEQEDVLRLCASEKGGATCNLGGGNFRNPKDSDEDGYSDLFETRFASSGFDAAVRSPVVGDCGATEDSDGDGLLDCEEIFLQTDPRLFDTDRDRIPDGLEVRFELDPAKREDAVLDDDADGTLNGEEVLIQWSPKARELAHALPPRYEYTVTGKGETPEGQTCYDFEVTDMELETTRAIDPTKRGLNRTWLWFVEGPPDDPRDYGSARVACVESRYVCPDLKVPASGSIELVEGDFHDPTEVGFACVRGCSSDTDCKEVSSELSCQRTHHRCVPKCTADTDCKPFGGDLSCKATTGKCVAGAAGP
;
A
#
# COMPACT_ATOMS: atom_id res chain seq x y z
N MET A 1 90.90 37.64 52.11
CA MET A 1 90.43 38.67 53.06
C MET A 1 89.09 39.20 52.56
N ARG A 2 88.09 39.31 53.46
CA ARG A 2 86.88 40.19 53.48
C ARG A 2 86.23 40.50 52.11
N GLY A 3 84.96 40.21 51.82
CA GLY A 3 83.76 40.29 52.65
C GLY A 3 82.76 41.29 52.01
N LYS A 4 81.44 41.05 52.24
CA LYS A 4 80.24 41.84 51.86
C LYS A 4 79.73 41.67 50.42
N ASN A 5 78.44 41.70 50.11
CA ASN A 5 77.17 41.32 50.75
C ASN A 5 76.10 41.50 49.64
N PRO A 6 74.87 40.95 49.82
CA PRO A 6 74.00 40.48 48.76
C PRO A 6 72.79 41.41 48.53
N LYS A 7 71.93 41.02 47.58
CA LYS A 7 70.53 41.39 47.30
C LYS A 7 70.37 41.81 45.83
N TYR A 8 69.29 41.36 45.21
CA TYR A 8 68.86 41.61 43.81
C TYR A 8 69.29 40.63 42.71
N LEU A 9 69.52 39.36 43.03
CA LEU A 9 69.44 38.30 42.02
C LEU A 9 68.82 37.02 42.59
N SER A 10 67.84 37.16 43.49
CA SER A 10 67.14 36.06 44.16
C SER A 10 65.65 35.97 43.77
N LEU A 11 65.30 36.39 42.55
CA LEU A 11 63.92 36.29 42.06
C LEU A 11 63.78 35.72 40.63
N GLN A 12 64.88 35.29 40.00
CA GLN A 12 64.82 34.68 38.65
C GLN A 12 65.39 33.26 38.57
N LEU A 13 65.90 32.69 39.68
CA LEU A 13 66.36 31.28 39.70
C LEU A 13 65.48 30.34 40.52
N THR A 14 64.55 30.85 41.34
CA THR A 14 63.60 30.02 42.11
C THR A 14 62.32 29.69 41.35
N ALA A 15 62.06 30.35 40.22
CA ALA A 15 60.92 30.02 39.35
C ALA A 15 61.22 28.87 38.35
N LEU A 16 62.48 28.45 38.22
CA LEU A 16 62.89 27.38 37.29
C LEU A 16 63.24 26.05 37.97
N GLN A 17 63.23 26.00 39.31
CA GLN A 17 63.45 24.76 40.07
C GLN A 17 62.18 24.25 40.79
N LEU A 18 61.09 25.00 40.78
CA LEU A 18 59.77 24.52 41.23
C LEU A 18 58.94 23.89 40.11
N SER A 19 59.39 23.98 38.86
CA SER A 19 58.76 23.37 37.68
C SER A 19 59.24 21.95 37.36
N LEU A 20 60.17 21.39 38.16
CA LEU A 20 60.76 20.06 37.93
C LEU A 20 60.34 18.99 38.96
N LEU A 21 59.46 19.32 39.91
CA LEU A 21 58.91 18.36 40.89
C LEU A 21 57.38 18.17 40.80
N ALA A 22 56.74 18.78 39.80
CA ALA A 22 55.35 18.48 39.41
C ALA A 22 55.28 17.67 38.10
N ALA A 23 56.37 17.00 37.75
CA ALA A 23 56.43 16.00 36.69
C ALA A 23 56.31 14.59 37.29
N CYS A 24 55.23 14.36 38.05
CA CYS A 24 54.59 13.06 37.96
C CYS A 24 53.75 13.15 36.70
N SER A 25 54.27 12.68 35.58
CA SER A 25 53.39 12.19 34.55
C SER A 25 52.61 11.05 35.21
N ASP A 26 51.34 11.29 35.57
CA ASP A 26 50.34 10.25 35.36
C ASP A 26 50.32 10.02 33.84
N THR A 27 51.33 9.31 33.35
CA THR A 27 51.16 8.43 32.22
C THR A 27 50.11 7.45 32.72
N GLY A 28 48.84 7.83 32.55
CA GLY A 28 47.77 6.85 32.47
C GLY A 28 48.29 5.81 31.50
N LEU A 29 48.54 4.62 32.02
CA LEU A 29 48.62 3.44 31.18
C LEU A 29 47.39 3.56 30.28
N GLU A 30 47.58 3.79 28.98
CA GLU A 30 46.47 3.57 28.07
C GLU A 30 46.02 2.14 28.37
N PRO A 31 44.74 1.92 28.73
CA PRO A 31 44.24 0.57 28.79
C PRO A 31 44.64 -0.02 27.44
N VAL A 32 45.39 -1.12 27.46
CA VAL A 32 45.66 -1.88 26.24
C VAL A 32 44.31 -1.99 25.57
N GLN A 33 44.17 -1.30 24.43
CA GLN A 33 42.96 -1.36 23.64
C GLN A 33 42.80 -2.87 23.44
N LYS A 34 41.79 -3.46 24.10
CA LYS A 34 41.55 -4.90 24.00
C LYS A 34 41.60 -5.14 22.52
N ALA A 35 42.54 -5.99 22.07
CA ALA A 35 42.63 -6.32 20.67
C ALA A 35 41.20 -6.62 20.24
N GLY A 36 40.69 -5.84 19.28
CA GLY A 36 39.34 -6.04 18.78
C GLY A 36 39.18 -7.53 18.45
N PRO A 37 37.97 -8.09 18.57
CA PRO A 37 37.76 -9.47 18.14
C PRO A 37 38.41 -9.65 16.76
N PRO A 38 39.09 -10.79 16.52
CA PRO A 38 39.75 -11.04 15.24
C PRO A 38 38.77 -10.76 14.10
N PRO A 39 39.22 -10.17 12.97
CA PRO A 39 38.31 -9.84 11.86
C PRO A 39 37.59 -11.12 11.44
N VAL A 40 36.26 -11.13 11.64
CA VAL A 40 35.40 -12.25 11.29
C VAL A 40 34.74 -11.94 9.96
N ASP A 41 34.64 -12.94 9.09
CA ASP A 41 33.97 -12.80 7.79
C ASP A 41 32.47 -13.04 7.95
N ASP A 42 31.75 -12.03 8.41
CA ASP A 42 30.31 -12.06 8.73
C ASP A 42 29.48 -11.14 7.84
N LYS A 43 30.04 -10.70 6.71
CA LYS A 43 29.40 -9.75 5.79
C LYS A 43 28.72 -10.45 4.63
N LEU A 44 27.50 -10.04 4.31
CA LEU A 44 26.77 -10.48 3.12
C LEU A 44 26.58 -9.30 2.17
N ALA A 45 26.61 -9.60 0.88
CA ALA A 45 26.25 -8.70 -0.20
C ALA A 45 25.09 -9.28 -1.00
N LEU A 46 24.11 -8.46 -1.34
CA LEU A 46 23.02 -8.82 -2.24
C LEU A 46 23.11 -7.96 -3.49
N THR A 47 23.06 -8.60 -4.65
CA THR A 47 23.10 -7.93 -5.95
C THR A 47 21.93 -8.37 -6.80
N GLY A 48 21.50 -7.54 -7.74
CA GLY A 48 20.47 -7.96 -8.69
C GLY A 48 20.02 -6.86 -9.63
N SER A 49 19.05 -7.22 -10.45
CA SER A 49 18.31 -6.27 -11.29
C SER A 49 16.82 -6.41 -11.01
N ILE A 50 16.13 -5.27 -10.94
CA ILE A 50 14.66 -5.21 -10.82
C ILE A 50 14.09 -4.13 -11.74
N CYS A 51 12.95 -4.38 -12.36
CA CYS A 51 12.21 -3.44 -13.19
C CYS A 51 10.87 -3.10 -12.55
N THR A 52 10.40 -1.86 -12.69
CA THR A 52 9.06 -1.48 -12.24
C THR A 52 7.97 -2.28 -12.95
N LYS A 53 6.76 -2.37 -12.38
CA LYS A 53 5.60 -2.95 -13.05
C LYS A 53 5.37 -2.29 -14.41
N VAL A 54 4.95 -3.07 -15.40
CA VAL A 54 4.59 -2.55 -16.73
C VAL A 54 3.39 -1.63 -16.56
N PRO A 55 3.41 -0.39 -17.08
CA PRO A 55 2.27 0.52 -17.00
C PRO A 55 0.96 -0.01 -17.63
N GLU A 56 1.06 -1.03 -18.51
CA GLU A 56 -0.11 -1.71 -19.11
C GLU A 56 -0.67 -2.85 -18.24
N ASP A 57 0.16 -3.49 -17.39
CA ASP A 57 -0.26 -4.57 -16.47
C ASP A 57 -0.81 -4.02 -15.14
N ALA A 58 -0.51 -2.76 -14.81
CA ALA A 58 -1.33 -1.99 -13.88
C ALA A 58 -2.64 -1.64 -14.60
N LEU A 59 -3.66 -2.48 -14.48
CA LEU A 59 -5.01 -2.18 -14.96
C LEU A 59 -5.41 -0.83 -14.30
N PHE A 60 -5.38 0.27 -15.06
CA PHE A 60 -5.96 1.54 -14.66
C PHE A 60 -7.46 1.39 -14.83
N PRO A 61 -8.24 1.20 -13.75
CA PRO A 61 -9.65 0.95 -13.89
C PRO A 61 -10.32 2.19 -14.46
N VAL A 62 -11.05 2.03 -15.56
CA VAL A 62 -11.89 3.06 -16.14
C VAL A 62 -13.32 2.72 -15.80
N LYS A 63 -13.89 3.49 -14.87
CA LYS A 63 -15.23 3.31 -14.33
C LYS A 63 -16.16 4.29 -15.07
N ILE A 64 -16.97 3.78 -15.99
CA ILE A 64 -17.85 4.61 -16.85
C ILE A 64 -19.27 4.56 -16.29
N LEU A 65 -19.75 5.71 -15.78
CA LEU A 65 -21.12 5.86 -15.30
C LEU A 65 -21.97 6.58 -16.34
N LEU A 66 -22.96 5.88 -16.89
CA LEU A 66 -23.92 6.43 -17.84
C LEU A 66 -25.20 6.85 -17.10
N VAL A 67 -25.53 8.14 -17.13
CA VAL A 67 -26.74 8.70 -16.52
C VAL A 67 -27.65 9.16 -17.65
N ILE A 68 -28.63 8.33 -18.01
CA ILE A 68 -29.40 8.44 -19.25
C ILE A 68 -30.86 8.78 -18.96
N ASP A 69 -31.31 9.88 -19.54
CA ASP A 69 -32.70 10.32 -19.47
C ASP A 69 -33.64 9.38 -20.26
N THR A 70 -34.72 8.98 -19.61
CA THR A 70 -35.82 8.15 -20.12
C THR A 70 -37.17 8.84 -19.93
N SER A 71 -37.18 10.16 -19.85
CA SER A 71 -38.39 10.97 -19.75
C SER A 71 -39.31 10.80 -20.97
N TYR A 72 -40.58 11.16 -20.82
CA TYR A 72 -41.56 10.97 -21.89
C TYR A 72 -41.26 11.79 -23.16
N SER A 73 -40.50 12.89 -23.06
CA SER A 73 -40.05 13.69 -24.21
C SER A 73 -39.15 12.90 -25.16
N MET A 74 -38.41 11.91 -24.66
CA MET A 74 -37.53 11.04 -25.45
C MET A 74 -38.26 10.25 -26.54
N ARG A 75 -39.57 10.03 -26.42
CA ARG A 75 -40.36 9.39 -27.50
C ARG A 75 -40.49 10.27 -28.74
N VAL A 76 -40.33 11.58 -28.56
CA VAL A 76 -40.49 12.58 -29.61
C VAL A 76 -39.14 13.01 -30.17
N THR A 77 -38.15 13.21 -29.32
CA THR A 77 -36.79 13.64 -29.69
C THR A 77 -35.89 12.49 -30.11
N ASP A 78 -36.11 11.27 -29.58
CA ASP A 78 -35.41 10.04 -29.95
C ASP A 78 -36.37 8.91 -30.37
N PRO A 79 -37.19 9.11 -31.42
CA PRO A 79 -38.20 8.13 -31.82
C PRO A 79 -37.58 6.81 -32.34
N ALA A 80 -36.29 6.83 -32.68
CA ALA A 80 -35.55 5.67 -33.16
C ALA A 80 -34.66 5.04 -32.07
N GLN A 81 -34.80 5.46 -30.81
CA GLN A 81 -34.05 4.92 -29.65
C GLN A 81 -32.54 4.84 -29.93
N GLN A 82 -32.00 5.87 -30.55
CA GLN A 82 -30.57 5.96 -30.86
C GLN A 82 -29.72 6.00 -29.59
N ARG A 83 -30.23 6.55 -28.48
CA ARG A 83 -29.53 6.53 -27.19
C ARG A 83 -29.25 5.10 -26.71
N VAL A 84 -30.23 4.20 -26.86
CA VAL A 84 -30.12 2.79 -26.43
C VAL A 84 -29.05 2.08 -27.24
N ARG A 85 -29.04 2.33 -28.57
CA ARG A 85 -27.99 1.81 -29.47
C ARG A 85 -26.61 2.37 -29.14
N ALA A 86 -26.50 3.64 -28.78
CA ALA A 86 -25.23 4.27 -28.42
C ALA A 86 -24.65 3.69 -27.11
N VAL A 87 -25.49 3.47 -26.09
CA VAL A 87 -25.08 2.78 -24.85
C VAL A 87 -24.59 1.37 -25.15
N GLN A 88 -25.36 0.61 -25.94
CA GLN A 88 -25.02 -0.75 -26.34
C GLN A 88 -23.66 -0.80 -27.07
N GLN A 89 -23.44 0.08 -28.03
CA GLN A 89 -22.19 0.15 -28.80
C GLN A 89 -20.98 0.49 -27.92
N LEU A 90 -21.15 1.37 -26.93
CA LEU A 90 -20.09 1.71 -25.99
C LEU A 90 -19.72 0.50 -25.11
N ILE A 91 -20.72 -0.19 -24.55
CA ILE A 91 -20.49 -1.37 -23.71
C ILE A 91 -19.85 -2.49 -24.54
N ASP A 92 -20.39 -2.78 -25.73
CA ASP A 92 -19.86 -3.82 -26.62
C ASP A 92 -18.41 -3.54 -27.06
N ARG A 93 -18.02 -2.26 -27.19
CA ARG A 93 -16.66 -1.86 -27.56
C ARG A 93 -15.63 -2.30 -26.53
N TYR A 94 -15.99 -2.28 -25.26
CA TYR A 94 -15.10 -2.62 -24.14
C TYR A 94 -15.43 -3.99 -23.52
N ALA A 95 -16.36 -4.75 -24.11
CA ALA A 95 -16.72 -6.07 -23.65
C ALA A 95 -15.49 -7.00 -23.60
N GLY A 96 -15.28 -7.63 -22.44
CA GLY A 96 -14.14 -8.52 -22.19
C GLY A 96 -12.83 -7.83 -21.79
N ASN A 97 -12.82 -6.49 -21.66
CA ASN A 97 -11.70 -5.78 -21.03
C ASN A 97 -11.91 -5.72 -19.50
N PRO A 98 -11.07 -6.38 -18.69
CA PRO A 98 -11.24 -6.39 -17.23
C PRO A 98 -10.96 -5.02 -16.57
N SER A 99 -10.31 -4.09 -17.28
CA SER A 99 -10.02 -2.74 -16.75
C SER A 99 -11.16 -1.75 -16.92
N VAL A 100 -12.26 -2.13 -17.60
CA VAL A 100 -13.37 -1.20 -17.86
C VAL A 100 -14.64 -1.75 -17.23
N GLU A 101 -15.25 -0.93 -16.39
CA GLU A 101 -16.50 -1.28 -15.74
C GLU A 101 -17.55 -0.21 -16.02
N PHE A 102 -18.80 -0.67 -16.09
CA PHE A 102 -19.93 0.18 -16.42
C PHE A 102 -20.91 0.21 -15.26
N ALA A 103 -21.40 1.41 -14.96
CA ALA A 103 -22.60 1.62 -14.20
C ALA A 103 -23.62 2.35 -15.08
N VAL A 104 -24.90 1.97 -15.01
CA VAL A 104 -25.96 2.62 -15.79
C VAL A 104 -27.11 3.03 -14.90
N ILE A 105 -27.39 4.33 -14.89
CA ILE A 105 -28.55 4.95 -14.27
C ILE A 105 -29.49 5.40 -15.38
N ALA A 106 -30.75 4.98 -15.29
CA ALA A 106 -31.82 5.58 -16.07
C ALA A 106 -32.63 6.51 -15.17
N PHE A 107 -33.01 7.69 -15.68
CA PHE A 107 -33.80 8.63 -14.89
C PHE A 107 -34.94 9.24 -15.71
N ASP A 108 -36.07 9.38 -15.04
CA ASP A 108 -37.19 10.23 -15.44
C ASP A 108 -37.59 11.05 -14.19
N ALA A 109 -38.82 10.95 -13.70
CA ALA A 109 -39.16 11.46 -12.37
C ALA A 109 -38.79 10.47 -11.25
N VAL A 110 -38.39 9.25 -11.62
CA VAL A 110 -37.80 8.22 -10.76
C VAL A 110 -36.41 7.90 -11.28
N VAL A 111 -35.49 7.64 -10.36
CA VAL A 111 -34.12 7.24 -10.68
C VAL A 111 -33.95 5.74 -10.47
N SER A 112 -33.40 5.07 -11.47
CA SER A 112 -33.19 3.62 -11.48
C SER A 112 -31.71 3.30 -11.71
N ASN A 113 -31.02 2.80 -10.69
CA ASN A 113 -29.70 2.18 -10.86
C ASN A 113 -29.88 0.78 -11.47
N ILE A 114 -29.58 0.62 -12.75
CA ILE A 114 -29.87 -0.61 -13.50
C ILE A 114 -28.83 -1.69 -13.18
N THR A 115 -27.57 -1.32 -13.04
CA THR A 115 -26.46 -2.27 -12.84
C THR A 115 -26.15 -2.56 -11.38
N ASP A 116 -26.71 -1.78 -10.44
CA ASP A 116 -26.46 -1.86 -9.00
C ASP A 116 -24.99 -1.58 -8.61
N GLY A 117 -24.35 -0.65 -9.35
CA GLY A 117 -22.93 -0.32 -9.21
C GLY A 117 -22.15 -0.54 -10.49
N PHE A 118 -20.82 -0.47 -10.40
CA PHE A 118 -19.93 -0.75 -11.52
C PHE A 118 -19.76 -2.26 -11.72
N THR A 119 -19.75 -2.68 -12.99
CA THR A 119 -19.52 -4.07 -13.36
C THR A 119 -18.84 -4.17 -14.72
N SER A 120 -17.89 -5.11 -14.85
CA SER A 120 -17.29 -5.49 -16.13
C SER A 120 -18.19 -6.39 -17.00
N THR A 121 -19.33 -6.85 -16.47
CA THR A 121 -20.27 -7.75 -17.16
C THR A 121 -21.73 -7.25 -17.10
N PRO A 122 -22.02 -6.04 -17.61
CA PRO A 122 -23.37 -5.47 -17.55
C PRO A 122 -24.42 -6.29 -18.33
N ASP A 123 -25.62 -6.46 -17.76
CA ASP A 123 -26.76 -7.13 -18.42
C ASP A 123 -27.41 -6.17 -19.44
N LEU A 124 -27.00 -6.34 -20.70
CA LEU A 124 -27.48 -5.56 -21.84
C LEU A 124 -28.99 -5.69 -22.09
N GLY A 125 -29.60 -6.83 -21.74
CA GLY A 125 -31.03 -7.05 -21.90
C GLY A 125 -31.83 -6.22 -20.90
N ARG A 126 -31.37 -6.19 -19.64
CA ARG A 126 -31.96 -5.35 -18.58
C ARG A 126 -31.75 -3.86 -18.87
N ILE A 127 -30.56 -3.47 -19.32
CA ILE A 127 -30.24 -2.08 -19.70
C ILE A 127 -31.12 -1.61 -20.84
N SER A 128 -31.15 -2.36 -21.95
CA SER A 128 -31.94 -1.98 -23.13
C SER A 128 -33.43 -1.89 -22.79
N GLY A 129 -33.96 -2.86 -22.03
CA GLY A 129 -35.36 -2.85 -21.61
C GLY A 129 -35.76 -1.60 -20.84
N ARG A 130 -34.95 -1.17 -19.85
CA ARG A 130 -35.27 0.02 -19.05
C ARG A 130 -35.04 1.33 -19.82
N LEU A 131 -34.03 1.38 -20.70
CA LEU A 131 -33.76 2.57 -21.51
C LEU A 131 -34.79 2.75 -22.65
N ASP A 132 -35.43 1.67 -23.10
CA ASP A 132 -36.52 1.69 -24.09
C ASP A 132 -37.81 2.29 -23.51
N ASP A 133 -38.02 2.15 -22.21
CA ASP A 133 -39.14 2.78 -21.51
C ASP A 133 -39.02 4.30 -21.59
N SER A 134 -40.16 4.98 -21.74
CA SER A 134 -40.20 6.43 -21.72
C SER A 134 -41.41 6.89 -20.91
N ASP A 135 -41.16 7.50 -19.76
CA ASP A 135 -42.20 7.81 -18.77
C ASP A 135 -41.94 9.18 -18.11
N ARG A 136 -42.97 9.78 -17.52
CA ARG A 136 -42.89 10.94 -16.59
C ARG A 136 -42.04 12.15 -17.07
N LEU A 137 -41.71 13.01 -16.11
CA LEU A 137 -40.93 14.25 -16.23
C LEU A 137 -39.43 13.98 -16.03
N THR A 138 -38.62 15.03 -15.93
CA THR A 138 -37.16 14.93 -16.06
C THR A 138 -36.46 15.43 -14.78
N ASP A 139 -36.04 14.51 -13.91
CA ASP A 139 -35.44 14.85 -12.61
C ASP A 139 -33.90 14.78 -12.61
N TYR A 140 -33.25 15.92 -12.88
CA TYR A 140 -31.78 15.97 -12.91
C TYR A 140 -31.16 15.85 -11.52
N GLN A 141 -31.77 16.49 -10.51
CA GLN A 141 -31.24 16.53 -9.15
C GLN A 141 -31.21 15.12 -8.55
N GLY A 142 -32.31 14.37 -8.66
CA GLY A 142 -32.32 12.98 -8.24
C GLY A 142 -31.29 12.12 -9.00
N ALA A 143 -31.15 12.32 -10.30
CA ALA A 143 -30.18 11.57 -11.12
C ALA A 143 -28.73 11.84 -10.72
N LEU A 144 -28.37 13.10 -10.45
CA LEU A 144 -27.04 13.48 -9.96
C LEU A 144 -26.78 12.98 -8.54
N GLY A 145 -27.78 13.03 -7.65
CA GLY A 145 -27.68 12.45 -6.31
C GLY A 145 -27.42 10.94 -6.35
N ALA A 146 -28.11 10.21 -7.24
CA ALA A 146 -27.84 8.79 -7.44
C ALA A 146 -26.45 8.54 -8.04
N ALA A 147 -25.98 9.40 -8.96
CA ALA A 147 -24.64 9.30 -9.50
C ALA A 147 -23.56 9.46 -8.41
N TYR A 148 -23.71 10.46 -7.53
CA TYR A 148 -22.86 10.64 -6.36
C TYR A 148 -22.86 9.40 -5.46
N ALA A 149 -24.04 8.83 -5.19
CA ALA A 149 -24.17 7.62 -4.35
C ALA A 149 -23.47 6.40 -4.98
N VAL A 150 -23.60 6.19 -6.30
CA VAL A 150 -22.92 5.08 -7.01
C VAL A 150 -21.40 5.26 -6.99
N LEU A 151 -20.91 6.48 -7.25
CA LEU A 151 -19.48 6.78 -7.23
C LEU A 151 -18.89 6.61 -5.83
N SER A 152 -19.50 7.22 -4.82
CA SER A 152 -19.03 7.14 -3.44
C SER A 152 -19.04 5.71 -2.91
N LYS A 153 -20.08 4.91 -3.22
CA LYS A 153 -20.12 3.49 -2.87
C LYS A 153 -18.92 2.73 -3.44
N ASP A 154 -18.67 2.84 -4.74
CA ASP A 154 -17.54 2.16 -5.40
C ASP A 154 -16.20 2.62 -4.80
N MET A 155 -16.03 3.92 -4.59
CA MET A 155 -14.82 4.47 -3.95
C MET A 155 -14.64 3.98 -2.50
N ILE A 156 -15.71 3.74 -1.74
CA ILE A 156 -15.60 3.18 -0.39
C ILE A 156 -15.22 1.70 -0.43
N GLU A 157 -15.72 0.96 -1.41
CA GLU A 157 -15.51 -0.47 -1.56
C GLU A 157 -14.15 -0.82 -2.21
N SER A 158 -13.59 0.07 -3.05
CA SER A 158 -12.27 -0.09 -3.68
C SER A 158 -11.11 0.15 -2.70
N SER A 159 -10.02 -0.59 -2.89
CA SER A 159 -8.79 -0.37 -2.12
C SER A 159 -8.18 1.01 -2.42
N PRO A 160 -7.43 1.64 -1.48
CA PRO A 160 -6.78 2.92 -1.74
C PRO A 160 -5.81 2.85 -2.95
N ALA A 161 -5.12 1.72 -3.11
CA ALA A 161 -4.26 1.46 -4.27
C ALA A 161 -5.03 1.36 -5.59
N GLU A 162 -6.25 0.81 -5.62
CA GLU A 162 -7.10 0.80 -6.84
C GLU A 162 -7.66 2.21 -7.13
N ARG A 163 -8.15 2.90 -6.10
CA ARG A 163 -8.71 4.25 -6.19
C ARG A 163 -7.72 5.24 -6.78
N ALA A 164 -6.49 5.26 -6.29
CA ALA A 164 -5.43 6.18 -6.72
C ALA A 164 -5.14 6.11 -8.24
N ARG A 165 -5.49 4.99 -8.88
CA ARG A 165 -5.31 4.74 -10.33
C ARG A 165 -6.62 4.69 -11.11
N SER A 166 -7.76 4.79 -10.44
CA SER A 166 -9.08 4.71 -11.07
C SER A 166 -9.51 6.04 -11.68
N LYS A 167 -10.00 5.98 -12.92
CA LYS A 167 -10.59 7.10 -13.64
C LYS A 167 -12.09 6.91 -13.72
N TYR A 168 -12.84 7.83 -13.12
CA TYR A 168 -14.29 7.86 -13.16
C TYR A 168 -14.77 8.83 -14.23
N VAL A 169 -15.55 8.31 -15.19
CA VAL A 169 -16.12 9.09 -16.28
C VAL A 169 -17.64 9.02 -16.18
N VAL A 170 -18.28 10.13 -15.83
CA VAL A 170 -19.73 10.26 -15.83
C VAL A 170 -20.17 10.85 -17.16
N VAL A 171 -21.17 10.25 -17.80
CA VAL A 171 -21.83 10.77 -19.00
C VAL A 171 -23.29 11.01 -18.69
N PHE A 172 -23.65 12.29 -18.52
CA PHE A 172 -25.02 12.73 -18.26
C PHE A 172 -25.70 13.07 -19.59
N PHE A 173 -26.81 12.43 -19.93
CA PHE A 173 -27.46 12.55 -21.24
C PHE A 173 -28.94 12.86 -21.12
N SER A 174 -29.42 13.92 -21.77
CA SER A 174 -30.85 14.32 -21.78
C SER A 174 -31.24 15.14 -23.01
N ASP A 175 -32.54 15.25 -23.29
CA ASP A 175 -33.12 15.97 -24.43
C ASP A 175 -33.83 17.28 -24.06
N GLY A 176 -33.88 17.63 -22.77
CA GLY A 176 -34.72 18.70 -22.25
C GLY A 176 -34.09 19.52 -21.12
N VAL A 177 -34.93 20.33 -20.47
CA VAL A 177 -34.61 20.99 -19.19
C VAL A 177 -35.25 20.20 -18.05
N PRO A 178 -34.72 20.25 -16.83
CA PRO A 178 -35.31 19.52 -15.71
C PRO A 178 -36.72 20.02 -15.38
N ASP A 179 -37.59 19.12 -14.91
CA ASP A 179 -38.98 19.38 -14.56
C ASP A 179 -39.40 18.45 -13.40
N PRO A 180 -39.88 18.99 -12.26
CA PRO A 180 -40.17 20.39 -11.95
C PRO A 180 -38.92 21.21 -11.67
N GLN A 181 -38.93 22.50 -12.03
CA GLN A 181 -38.02 23.49 -11.46
C GLN A 181 -38.74 24.27 -10.36
N CYS A 182 -38.29 24.11 -9.12
CA CYS A 182 -38.85 24.76 -7.95
C CYS A 182 -37.93 25.88 -7.47
N TYR A 183 -38.51 27.03 -7.12
CA TYR A 183 -37.79 28.17 -6.57
C TYR A 183 -38.47 28.61 -5.27
N ALA A 184 -37.73 28.64 -4.16
CA ALA A 184 -38.23 28.84 -2.80
C ALA A 184 -39.01 30.15 -2.57
N ASN A 185 -38.95 31.10 -3.51
CA ASN A 185 -39.52 32.45 -3.39
C ASN A 185 -40.39 32.89 -4.58
N GLN A 186 -40.86 31.97 -5.44
CA GLN A 186 -41.72 32.34 -6.57
C GLN A 186 -43.15 31.81 -6.43
N PRO A 187 -44.19 32.66 -6.68
CA PRO A 187 -45.57 32.20 -6.64
C PRO A 187 -45.82 31.16 -7.75
N PRO A 188 -46.64 30.13 -7.50
CA PRO A 188 -46.84 29.02 -8.43
C PRO A 188 -47.39 29.54 -9.76
N VAL A 189 -46.66 29.28 -10.84
CA VAL A 189 -47.10 29.65 -12.20
C VAL A 189 -48.24 28.73 -12.66
N PHE A 190 -48.33 27.52 -12.10
CA PHE A 190 -49.46 26.58 -12.14
C PHE A 190 -49.48 25.75 -10.83
N ALA A 191 -50.57 25.07 -10.49
CA ALA A 191 -50.68 24.22 -9.30
C ALA A 191 -49.57 23.14 -9.31
N ASN A 192 -48.45 23.42 -8.63
CA ASN A 192 -47.18 22.74 -8.84
C ASN A 192 -46.79 21.95 -7.59
N VAL A 193 -46.30 20.74 -7.82
CA VAL A 193 -45.68 19.81 -6.87
C VAL A 193 -44.63 20.48 -5.95
N CYS A 194 -44.03 21.59 -6.38
CA CYS A 194 -43.06 22.39 -5.61
C CYS A 194 -43.53 22.95 -4.26
N ASN A 195 -44.84 23.17 -4.06
CA ASN A 195 -45.36 23.89 -2.88
C ASN A 195 -46.32 23.07 -2.02
N VAL A 196 -46.49 21.79 -2.36
CA VAL A 196 -47.39 20.88 -1.64
C VAL A 196 -46.52 19.92 -0.85
N ASP A 197 -46.75 19.84 0.46
CA ASP A 197 -46.04 18.89 1.31
C ASP A 197 -46.32 17.46 0.82
N ARG A 198 -45.32 16.58 0.87
CA ARG A 198 -45.41 15.21 0.35
C ARG A 198 -46.60 14.46 0.93
N ASP A 199 -46.87 14.67 2.21
CA ASP A 199 -47.97 14.04 2.94
C ASP A 199 -49.36 14.50 2.44
N GLU A 200 -49.44 15.67 1.79
CA GLU A 200 -50.67 16.25 1.24
C GLU A 200 -50.89 15.89 -0.24
N TRP A 201 -49.93 15.24 -0.91
CA TRP A 201 -50.06 14.86 -2.32
C TRP A 201 -51.27 13.95 -2.60
N PRO A 202 -51.58 12.95 -1.74
CA PRO A 202 -52.73 12.08 -1.96
C PRO A 202 -54.09 12.78 -2.03
N ASP A 203 -54.20 13.91 -1.35
CA ASP A 203 -55.42 14.71 -1.27
C ASP A 203 -55.44 15.87 -2.30
N THR A 204 -54.28 16.19 -2.88
CA THR A 204 -54.10 17.37 -3.75
C THR A 204 -54.07 17.03 -5.23
N PHE A 205 -53.54 15.86 -5.60
CA PHE A 205 -53.36 15.46 -6.99
C PHE A 205 -54.22 14.25 -7.34
N ASP A 206 -54.71 14.20 -8.59
CA ASP A 206 -55.42 13.03 -9.09
C ASP A 206 -54.42 11.95 -9.54
N LEU A 207 -54.66 10.70 -9.11
CA LEU A 207 -53.92 9.54 -9.62
C LEU A 207 -54.15 9.36 -11.14
N PRO A 208 -53.15 8.88 -11.90
CA PRO A 208 -53.34 8.64 -13.33
C PRO A 208 -54.52 7.71 -13.61
N PRO A 209 -55.32 7.98 -14.65
CA PRO A 209 -56.41 7.09 -15.02
C PRO A 209 -55.86 5.76 -15.58
N GLY A 210 -56.48 4.64 -15.19
CA GLY A 210 -56.17 3.31 -15.72
C GLY A 210 -55.43 2.40 -14.75
N THR A 211 -54.71 1.42 -15.29
CA THR A 211 -53.94 0.43 -14.52
C THR A 211 -52.45 0.77 -14.57
N ASN A 212 -51.78 0.61 -13.43
CA ASN A 212 -50.32 0.66 -13.33
C ASN A 212 -49.72 -0.46 -14.21
N PRO A 213 -48.90 -0.13 -15.22
CA PRO A 213 -48.33 -1.11 -16.14
C PRO A 213 -47.32 -2.06 -15.47
N ASN A 214 -46.73 -1.67 -14.33
CA ASN A 214 -45.75 -2.47 -13.60
C ASN A 214 -46.41 -3.53 -12.69
N THR A 215 -47.60 -3.25 -12.16
CA THR A 215 -48.30 -4.13 -11.20
C THR A 215 -49.57 -4.76 -11.76
N GLY A 216 -50.10 -4.23 -12.86
CA GLY A 216 -51.39 -4.66 -13.44
C GLY A 216 -52.62 -4.29 -12.60
N ALA A 217 -52.44 -3.59 -11.47
CA ALA A 217 -53.49 -3.10 -10.60
C ALA A 217 -53.88 -1.65 -10.95
N GLY A 218 -54.93 -1.11 -10.30
CA GLY A 218 -55.17 0.34 -10.35
C GLY A 218 -54.03 1.08 -9.64
N TRP A 219 -53.72 2.29 -10.11
CA TRP A 219 -52.70 3.13 -9.50
C TRP A 219 -52.99 3.37 -8.01
N THR A 220 -51.95 3.30 -7.19
CA THR A 220 -51.98 3.65 -5.76
C THR A 220 -50.89 4.68 -5.45
N TRP A 221 -51.02 5.42 -4.36
CA TRP A 221 -50.00 6.38 -3.93
C TRP A 221 -48.67 5.72 -3.51
N ASP A 222 -48.69 4.43 -3.16
CA ASP A 222 -47.48 3.65 -2.91
C ASP A 222 -46.61 3.49 -4.17
N ASP A 223 -47.22 3.52 -5.36
CA ASP A 223 -46.51 3.45 -6.65
C ASP A 223 -45.70 4.71 -6.99
N PHE A 224 -45.81 5.75 -6.15
CA PHE A 224 -45.17 7.05 -6.31
C PHE A 224 -44.20 7.38 -5.15
N GLN A 225 -43.99 6.45 -4.21
CA GLN A 225 -42.94 6.55 -3.18
C GLN A 225 -41.56 6.44 -3.86
N GLY A 226 -40.96 7.59 -4.18
CA GLY A 226 -39.69 7.67 -4.92
C GLY A 226 -39.67 8.71 -6.05
N LEU A 227 -40.80 9.36 -6.33
CA LEU A 227 -40.81 10.57 -7.16
C LEU A 227 -40.07 11.72 -6.45
N TYR A 228 -39.11 12.37 -7.10
CA TYR A 228 -38.39 13.55 -6.59
C TYR A 228 -37.94 13.37 -5.12
N PRO A 229 -37.00 12.45 -4.85
CA PRO A 229 -36.69 12.01 -3.48
C PRO A 229 -36.27 13.15 -2.55
N ASP A 230 -35.64 14.20 -3.08
CA ASP A 230 -35.12 15.33 -2.31
C ASP A 230 -35.96 16.62 -2.44
N LEU A 231 -37.18 16.51 -3.01
CA LEU A 231 -38.07 17.66 -3.16
C LEU A 231 -38.82 17.94 -1.85
N ASP A 232 -38.45 19.03 -1.20
CA ASP A 232 -39.15 19.64 -0.07
C ASP A 232 -40.06 20.78 -0.51
N ALA A 233 -41.26 20.87 0.09
CA ALA A 233 -42.22 21.91 -0.24
C ALA A 233 -41.66 23.32 0.05
N GLY A 234 -41.77 24.20 -0.94
CA GLY A 234 -41.32 25.59 -0.88
C GLY A 234 -39.80 25.76 -0.89
N LYS A 235 -39.04 24.73 -1.30
CA LYS A 235 -37.58 24.79 -1.46
C LYS A 235 -37.17 24.88 -2.93
N ASP A 236 -35.90 25.22 -3.13
CA ASP A 236 -35.28 25.14 -4.45
C ASP A 236 -35.12 23.66 -4.81
N TYR A 237 -35.46 23.29 -6.03
CA TYR A 237 -35.27 21.94 -6.56
C TYR A 237 -35.05 22.01 -8.07
N ASN A 238 -34.10 21.23 -8.59
CA ASN A 238 -33.77 21.20 -10.03
C ASN A 238 -33.40 22.60 -10.58
N THR A 239 -32.91 23.49 -9.72
CA THR A 239 -32.45 24.82 -10.15
C THR A 239 -31.06 24.72 -10.77
N PRO A 240 -30.73 25.55 -11.78
CA PRO A 240 -29.40 25.52 -12.41
C PRO A 240 -28.23 25.59 -11.42
N ASN A 241 -28.35 26.38 -10.36
CA ASN A 241 -27.29 26.51 -9.37
C ASN A 241 -27.15 25.26 -8.48
N GLN A 242 -28.24 24.59 -8.09
CA GLN A 242 -28.17 23.33 -7.34
C GLN A 242 -27.54 22.22 -8.16
N LEU A 243 -27.91 22.13 -9.44
CA LEU A 243 -27.38 21.09 -10.33
C LEU A 243 -25.88 21.29 -10.57
N ARG A 244 -25.43 22.54 -10.72
CA ARG A 244 -23.99 22.86 -10.77
C ARG A 244 -23.26 22.43 -9.48
N LEU A 245 -23.82 22.76 -8.31
CA LEU A 245 -23.22 22.40 -7.02
C LEU A 245 -23.13 20.87 -6.84
N LEU A 246 -24.15 20.11 -7.25
CA LEU A 246 -24.09 18.64 -7.18
C LEU A 246 -23.02 18.04 -8.09
N VAL A 247 -22.74 18.67 -9.24
CA VAL A 247 -21.61 18.25 -10.09
C VAL A 247 -20.27 18.59 -9.43
N GLU A 248 -20.18 19.72 -8.73
CA GLU A 248 -19.00 20.07 -7.92
C GLU A 248 -18.80 19.07 -6.77
N ASP A 249 -19.86 18.68 -6.07
CA ASP A 249 -19.82 17.64 -5.03
C ASP A 249 -19.31 16.29 -5.60
N ILE A 250 -19.74 15.93 -6.83
CA ILE A 250 -19.20 14.75 -7.53
C ILE A 250 -17.70 14.89 -7.82
N LEU A 251 -17.21 16.08 -8.16
CA LEU A 251 -15.77 16.30 -8.34
C LEU A 251 -15.00 16.31 -7.02
N GLU A 252 -15.58 16.80 -5.92
CA GLU A 252 -14.95 16.80 -4.59
C GLU A 252 -14.63 15.38 -4.11
N LEU A 253 -15.40 14.38 -4.55
CA LEU A 253 -15.07 12.96 -4.34
C LEU A 253 -13.65 12.63 -4.76
N GLN A 254 -13.10 13.32 -5.77
CA GLN A 254 -11.75 13.08 -6.23
C GLN A 254 -10.71 13.32 -5.13
N GLU A 255 -10.85 14.45 -4.41
CA GLU A 255 -9.94 14.82 -3.34
C GLU A 255 -10.22 14.02 -2.06
N ILE A 256 -11.50 13.77 -1.76
CA ILE A 256 -11.92 13.01 -0.57
C ILE A 256 -11.40 11.58 -0.61
N PHE A 257 -11.51 10.91 -1.77
CA PHE A 257 -11.16 9.50 -1.92
C PHE A 257 -9.80 9.28 -2.61
N ASN A 258 -9.05 10.36 -2.89
CA ASN A 258 -7.74 10.33 -3.55
C ASN A 258 -7.75 9.49 -4.85
N VAL A 259 -8.76 9.68 -5.70
CA VAL A 259 -8.82 8.98 -7.00
C VAL A 259 -8.06 9.76 -8.07
N ASN A 260 -7.60 9.06 -9.12
CA ASN A 260 -6.78 9.67 -10.18
C ASN A 260 -7.50 10.84 -10.86
N GLU A 261 -8.74 10.59 -11.31
CA GLU A 261 -9.50 11.55 -12.10
C GLU A 261 -10.99 11.26 -12.02
N VAL A 262 -11.79 12.31 -11.78
CA VAL A 262 -13.25 12.29 -11.97
C VAL A 262 -13.60 13.33 -13.04
N ARG A 263 -14.42 12.94 -14.03
CA ARG A 263 -14.97 13.87 -15.02
C ARG A 263 -16.45 13.65 -15.22
N VAL A 264 -17.19 14.75 -15.41
CA VAL A 264 -18.62 14.73 -15.76
C VAL A 264 -18.81 15.37 -17.12
N HIS A 265 -19.07 14.54 -18.13
CA HIS A 265 -19.44 14.97 -19.48
C HIS A 265 -20.96 15.07 -19.61
N THR A 266 -21.43 15.98 -20.45
CA THR A 266 -22.87 16.15 -20.69
C THR A 266 -23.18 16.04 -22.18
N GLY A 267 -24.24 15.31 -22.53
CA GLY A 267 -24.76 15.16 -23.88
C GLY A 267 -26.19 15.68 -23.99
N PHE A 268 -26.43 16.61 -24.91
CA PHE A 268 -27.75 17.16 -25.19
C PHE A 268 -28.30 16.62 -26.50
N LEU A 269 -29.51 16.03 -26.49
CA LEU A 269 -30.20 15.63 -27.71
C LEU A 269 -31.23 16.66 -28.15
N PHE A 270 -31.12 17.12 -29.40
CA PHE A 270 -32.07 18.02 -30.00
C PHE A 270 -32.64 17.48 -31.31
N ASP A 271 -33.95 17.61 -31.51
CA ASP A 271 -34.58 17.33 -32.81
C ASP A 271 -35.16 18.63 -33.40
N PRO A 272 -34.60 19.15 -34.52
CA PRO A 272 -35.08 20.37 -35.16
C PRO A 272 -36.46 20.23 -35.82
N ASN A 273 -36.97 19.00 -35.98
CA ASN A 273 -38.23 18.70 -36.65
C ASN A 273 -39.41 18.54 -35.68
N VAL A 274 -39.19 18.70 -34.37
CA VAL A 274 -40.25 18.58 -33.36
C VAL A 274 -41.29 19.68 -33.57
N GLY A 275 -42.57 19.29 -33.63
CA GLY A 275 -43.67 20.22 -33.81
C GLY A 275 -43.87 21.14 -32.59
N GLN A 276 -44.30 22.38 -32.82
CA GLN A 276 -44.50 23.40 -31.77
C GLN A 276 -45.40 22.94 -30.61
N ALA A 277 -46.37 22.06 -30.88
CA ALA A 277 -47.23 21.48 -29.86
C ALA A 277 -46.45 20.67 -28.82
N TYR A 278 -45.46 19.87 -29.26
CA TYR A 278 -44.62 19.06 -28.38
C TYR A 278 -43.56 19.91 -27.67
N ILE A 279 -42.98 20.91 -28.36
CA ILE A 279 -42.09 21.90 -27.73
C ILE A 279 -42.77 22.56 -26.54
N THR A 280 -44.04 22.94 -26.70
CA THR A 280 -44.82 23.57 -25.64
C THR A 280 -45.21 22.58 -24.55
N ALA A 281 -45.57 21.35 -24.92
CA ALA A 281 -46.02 20.32 -23.97
C ALA A 281 -44.91 19.82 -23.02
N PHE A 282 -43.68 19.70 -23.52
CA PHE A 282 -42.52 19.23 -22.74
C PHE A 282 -41.54 20.34 -22.38
N ASN A 283 -41.90 21.60 -22.62
CA ASN A 283 -41.04 22.76 -22.36
C ASN A 283 -39.63 22.62 -22.98
N LEU A 284 -39.53 22.10 -24.21
CA LEU A 284 -38.25 21.85 -24.88
C LEU A 284 -37.57 23.17 -25.25
N ASN A 285 -36.72 23.68 -24.36
CA ASN A 285 -36.06 24.97 -24.50
C ASN A 285 -34.57 24.79 -24.77
N ARG A 286 -34.22 24.62 -26.06
CA ARG A 286 -32.84 24.38 -26.51
C ARG A 286 -31.82 25.38 -25.95
N PRO A 287 -32.01 26.72 -26.05
CA PRO A 287 -31.03 27.67 -25.51
C PRO A 287 -30.78 27.49 -24.00
N VAL A 288 -31.81 27.22 -23.22
CA VAL A 288 -31.70 27.03 -21.77
C VAL A 288 -31.05 25.69 -21.43
N ALA A 289 -31.41 24.62 -22.14
CA ALA A 289 -30.81 23.30 -21.94
C ALA A 289 -29.31 23.29 -22.27
N ILE A 290 -28.91 23.93 -23.39
CA ILE A 290 -27.49 24.05 -23.77
C ILE A 290 -26.71 24.82 -22.70
N ASP A 291 -27.24 25.96 -22.25
CA ASP A 291 -26.57 26.78 -21.23
C ASP A 291 -26.39 26.00 -19.91
N LEU A 292 -27.43 25.30 -19.45
CA LEU A 292 -27.38 24.49 -18.25
C LEU A 292 -26.38 23.33 -18.37
N MET A 293 -26.47 22.53 -19.44
CA MET A 293 -25.58 21.38 -19.62
C MET A 293 -24.13 21.79 -19.83
N GLN A 294 -23.87 22.90 -20.52
CA GLN A 294 -22.53 23.44 -20.64
C GLN A 294 -21.97 23.82 -19.26
N GLN A 295 -22.76 24.52 -18.43
CA GLN A 295 -22.35 24.85 -17.06
C GLN A 295 -22.06 23.61 -16.22
N MET A 296 -22.86 22.55 -16.37
CA MET A 296 -22.62 21.27 -15.70
C MET A 296 -21.33 20.60 -16.18
N ALA A 297 -21.08 20.52 -17.50
CA ALA A 297 -19.84 19.96 -18.02
C ALA A 297 -18.61 20.77 -17.60
N ASP A 298 -18.70 22.09 -17.60
CA ASP A 298 -17.62 22.98 -17.18
C ASP A 298 -17.33 22.81 -15.68
N ALA A 299 -18.37 22.73 -14.84
CA ALA A 299 -18.24 22.43 -13.42
C ALA A 299 -17.65 21.03 -13.17
N GLY A 300 -17.91 20.08 -14.07
CA GLY A 300 -17.45 18.70 -13.99
C GLY A 300 -16.11 18.40 -14.66
N ASN A 301 -15.32 19.42 -15.04
CA ASN A 301 -14.08 19.27 -15.82
C ASN A 301 -14.22 18.38 -17.08
N GLY A 302 -15.42 18.32 -17.63
CA GLY A 302 -15.80 17.47 -18.74
C GLY A 302 -15.97 18.25 -20.04
N THR A 303 -16.76 17.67 -20.94
CA THR A 303 -17.05 18.27 -22.24
C THR A 303 -18.55 18.20 -22.53
N PHE A 304 -19.10 19.29 -23.03
CA PHE A 304 -20.45 19.33 -23.57
C PHE A 304 -20.47 18.89 -25.03
N THR A 305 -21.43 18.03 -25.39
CA THR A 305 -21.67 17.61 -26.78
C THR A 305 -23.15 17.73 -27.12
N GLU A 306 -23.45 18.39 -28.24
CA GLU A 306 -24.80 18.44 -28.80
C GLU A 306 -24.97 17.37 -29.89
N PHE A 307 -26.08 16.63 -29.81
CA PHE A 307 -26.50 15.61 -30.77
C PHE A 307 -27.79 16.03 -31.45
N THR A 308 -27.98 15.56 -32.68
CA THR A 308 -29.22 15.76 -33.43
C THR A 308 -29.89 14.43 -33.71
N SER A 309 -31.22 14.33 -33.59
CA SER A 309 -31.96 13.07 -33.86
C SER A 309 -31.77 12.50 -35.28
N GLY A 310 -31.34 13.33 -36.25
CA GLY A 310 -31.01 12.91 -37.61
C GLY A 310 -29.58 12.42 -37.83
N GLY A 311 -28.72 12.44 -36.82
CA GLY A 311 -27.33 11.96 -36.86
C GLY A 311 -27.07 10.92 -35.77
N ASP A 312 -26.04 10.09 -35.95
CA ASP A 312 -25.75 9.01 -35.01
C ASP A 312 -25.29 9.55 -33.65
N ILE A 313 -26.01 9.21 -32.57
CA ILE A 313 -25.52 9.42 -31.20
C ILE A 313 -24.36 8.46 -30.96
N ASN A 314 -23.19 9.00 -30.60
CA ASN A 314 -22.00 8.20 -30.37
C ASN A 314 -21.21 8.68 -29.15
N PHE A 315 -21.23 7.88 -28.09
CA PHE A 315 -20.49 8.15 -26.86
C PHE A 315 -19.00 7.84 -26.97
N LEU A 316 -18.53 7.17 -28.03
CA LEU A 316 -17.11 6.81 -28.23
C LEU A 316 -16.19 8.00 -28.48
N ASN A 317 -16.74 9.18 -28.76
CA ASN A 317 -15.96 10.40 -28.96
C ASN A 317 -15.48 11.04 -27.64
N ILE A 318 -15.97 10.55 -26.50
CA ILE A 318 -15.48 10.93 -25.18
C ILE A 318 -14.16 10.21 -24.92
N ASN A 319 -13.20 10.91 -24.30
CA ASN A 319 -11.90 10.33 -23.99
C ASN A 319 -11.96 9.44 -22.74
N TYR A 320 -12.14 8.14 -22.95
CA TYR A 320 -12.08 7.12 -21.90
C TYR A 320 -10.67 6.55 -21.68
N ALA A 321 -9.65 7.02 -22.39
CA ALA A 321 -8.31 6.53 -22.16
C ALA A 321 -7.84 6.96 -20.76
N ALA A 322 -7.38 5.97 -19.99
CA ALA A 322 -6.57 6.25 -18.80
C ALA A 322 -5.21 6.81 -19.25
N VAL A 323 -4.72 7.82 -18.55
CA VAL A 323 -3.34 8.28 -18.73
C VAL A 323 -2.44 7.21 -18.14
N LYS A 324 -1.57 6.60 -18.96
CA LYS A 324 -0.53 5.70 -18.46
C LYS A 324 0.39 6.51 -17.55
N ARG A 325 0.51 6.10 -16.28
CA ARG A 325 1.57 6.62 -15.40
C ARG A 325 2.75 5.67 -15.45
N THR A 326 3.95 6.21 -15.65
CA THR A 326 5.19 5.45 -15.50
C THR A 326 5.48 5.30 -14.02
N TYR A 327 5.98 4.14 -13.62
CA TYR A 327 6.47 3.93 -12.27
C TYR A 327 7.98 4.20 -12.21
N SER A 328 8.41 4.74 -11.08
CA SER A 328 9.80 4.82 -10.68
C SER A 328 9.96 4.23 -9.29
N MET A 329 11.18 3.81 -8.96
CA MET A 329 11.50 3.38 -7.60
C MET A 329 11.39 4.58 -6.66
N SER A 330 10.49 4.49 -5.69
CA SER A 330 10.27 5.50 -4.66
C SER A 330 11.15 5.23 -3.44
N ASN A 331 11.33 3.95 -3.08
CA ASN A 331 12.20 3.52 -2.01
C ASN A 331 12.74 2.09 -2.25
N PHE A 332 13.86 1.74 -1.64
CA PHE A 332 14.42 0.39 -1.66
C PHE A 332 15.03 0.07 -0.30
N LEU A 333 14.37 -0.76 0.49
CA LEU A 333 14.77 -1.08 1.86
C LEU A 333 15.25 -2.52 1.95
N VAL A 334 16.33 -2.74 2.71
CA VAL A 334 16.82 -4.08 3.01
C VAL A 334 16.99 -4.22 4.52
N PHE A 335 16.35 -5.22 5.12
CA PHE A 335 16.48 -5.47 6.55
C PHE A 335 16.75 -6.94 6.85
N ASN A 336 17.60 -7.19 7.85
CA ASN A 336 17.82 -8.54 8.35
C ASN A 336 16.86 -8.75 9.53
N SER A 337 15.78 -9.53 9.33
CA SER A 337 14.84 -9.81 10.42
C SER A 337 15.47 -10.64 11.52
N SER A 338 16.59 -11.32 11.25
CA SER A 338 17.27 -12.16 12.23
C SER A 338 18.26 -11.43 13.14
N ALA A 339 18.29 -10.10 13.03
CA ALA A 339 19.16 -9.26 13.84
C ALA A 339 18.46 -7.93 14.18
N VAL A 340 18.71 -7.42 15.37
CA VAL A 340 18.23 -6.10 15.82
C VAL A 340 19.40 -5.23 16.27
N PRO A 341 19.32 -3.90 16.10
CA PRO A 341 20.29 -2.99 16.71
C PRO A 341 20.31 -3.15 18.23
N ARG A 342 21.50 -3.19 18.84
CA ARG A 342 21.60 -3.19 20.31
C ARG A 342 21.29 -1.79 20.84
N LYS A 343 20.38 -1.70 21.82
CA LYS A 343 20.10 -0.45 22.54
C LYS A 343 21.26 -0.07 23.46
N GLU A 344 21.58 1.22 23.55
CA GLU A 344 22.54 1.72 24.54
C GLU A 344 22.09 1.34 25.97
N GLY A 345 22.96 0.64 26.70
CA GLY A 345 22.70 0.21 28.08
C GLY A 345 21.91 -1.09 28.24
N ALA A 346 21.49 -1.74 27.14
CA ALA A 346 21.04 -3.12 27.16
C ALA A 346 22.25 -4.06 27.30
N ASP A 347 22.14 -4.98 28.25
CA ASP A 347 23.18 -5.82 28.84
C ASP A 347 24.34 -6.23 27.91
N GLN A 348 25.56 -5.82 28.27
CA GLN A 348 26.76 -6.57 27.88
C GLN A 348 26.55 -8.02 28.32
N CYS A 349 26.88 -9.01 27.49
CA CYS A 349 26.84 -10.43 27.87
C CYS A 349 27.60 -10.62 29.21
N SER A 350 26.87 -10.58 30.32
CA SER A 350 27.45 -10.43 31.65
C SER A 350 27.86 -11.81 32.13
N ALA A 351 29.15 -12.10 32.02
CA ALA A 351 29.76 -13.23 32.69
C ALA A 351 29.78 -12.97 34.22
N THR A 352 28.63 -12.99 34.87
CA THR A 352 28.53 -12.95 36.32
C THR A 352 27.61 -14.06 36.82
N ILE A 353 28.10 -15.30 36.77
CA ILE A 353 27.69 -16.31 37.73
C ILE A 353 28.75 -16.34 38.82
N GLY A 354 28.33 -16.02 40.03
CA GLY A 354 29.16 -16.10 41.23
C GLY A 354 29.74 -17.50 41.42
N ASP A 355 30.94 -17.52 41.99
CA ASP A 355 31.42 -18.58 42.86
C ASP A 355 31.60 -19.96 42.23
N GLY A 356 32.60 -20.09 41.35
CA GLY A 356 33.56 -21.20 41.46
C GLY A 356 33.12 -22.62 41.07
N GLU A 357 32.41 -22.82 39.96
CA GLU A 357 32.44 -24.09 39.21
C GLU A 357 32.51 -23.84 37.70
N GLN A 358 33.56 -24.35 37.05
CA GLN A 358 33.72 -24.31 35.59
C GLN A 358 32.88 -25.43 34.96
N GLY A 359 31.70 -25.08 34.44
CA GLY A 359 30.95 -25.85 33.45
C GLY A 359 30.83 -25.07 32.13
N PRO A 360 30.66 -25.73 30.97
CA PRO A 360 30.43 -25.03 29.71
C PRO A 360 29.04 -24.39 29.77
N ALA A 361 28.96 -23.07 29.58
CA ALA A 361 27.70 -22.35 29.53
C ALA A 361 26.93 -22.71 28.26
N GLU A 362 25.91 -23.56 28.36
CA GLU A 362 24.82 -23.58 27.40
C GLU A 362 23.97 -22.33 27.66
N GLY A 363 24.05 -21.33 26.78
CA GLY A 363 23.27 -20.08 26.86
C GLY A 363 24.06 -18.77 26.89
N GLY A 364 25.39 -18.78 26.77
CA GLY A 364 26.19 -17.55 26.66
C GLY A 364 26.45 -17.14 25.20
N CYS A 365 26.40 -15.83 24.91
CA CYS A 365 26.81 -15.25 23.62
C CYS A 365 28.15 -15.84 23.13
N PRO A 366 28.29 -16.24 21.86
CA PRO A 366 29.55 -16.70 21.29
C PRO A 366 30.67 -15.67 21.53
N ALA A 367 31.86 -16.15 21.91
CA ALA A 367 32.98 -15.29 22.33
C ALA A 367 33.46 -14.24 21.30
N CYS A 368 33.05 -14.37 20.03
CA CYS A 368 33.43 -13.47 18.95
C CYS A 368 32.56 -12.21 18.81
N ARG A 369 31.40 -12.11 19.47
CA ARG A 369 30.46 -10.98 19.31
C ARG A 369 29.88 -10.40 20.61
N GLN A 370 30.49 -10.66 21.77
CA GLN A 370 30.05 -10.12 23.07
C GLN A 370 29.95 -8.59 23.18
N ASN A 371 30.36 -7.83 22.15
CA ASN A 371 30.22 -6.37 22.04
C ASN A 371 29.92 -5.93 20.59
N GLY A 372 29.23 -6.75 19.79
CA GLY A 372 28.79 -6.36 18.44
C GLY A 372 27.69 -5.30 18.49
N PRO A 373 27.50 -4.50 17.43
CA PRO A 373 26.46 -3.46 17.36
C PRO A 373 25.03 -4.03 17.23
N LYS A 374 24.90 -5.29 16.79
CA LYS A 374 23.62 -5.99 16.65
C LYS A 374 23.51 -7.17 17.61
N ALA A 375 22.28 -7.58 17.90
CA ALA A 375 21.94 -8.78 18.65
C ALA A 375 21.16 -9.73 17.74
N ALA A 376 21.33 -11.04 17.96
CA ALA A 376 20.55 -12.06 17.25
C ALA A 376 19.07 -12.00 17.71
N ASP A 377 18.18 -12.15 16.76
CA ASP A 377 16.72 -12.25 16.90
C ASP A 377 16.34 -13.49 16.10
N SER A 378 16.20 -14.64 16.77
CA SER A 378 16.22 -15.92 16.07
C SER A 378 14.92 -16.25 15.35
N ASP A 379 13.77 -15.94 15.91
CA ASP A 379 12.47 -16.11 15.24
C ASP A 379 12.05 -14.89 14.42
N GLY A 380 12.74 -13.76 14.56
CA GLY A 380 12.59 -12.60 13.70
C GLY A 380 11.30 -11.84 13.99
N ASP A 381 10.93 -11.74 15.26
CA ASP A 381 9.76 -10.99 15.72
C ASP A 381 10.12 -9.54 16.10
N GLY A 382 11.40 -9.23 16.31
CA GLY A 382 11.92 -7.90 16.69
C GLY A 382 12.35 -7.78 18.14
N LEU A 383 12.21 -8.84 18.93
CA LEU A 383 12.86 -8.97 20.22
C LEU A 383 14.20 -9.70 20.06
N PRO A 384 15.29 -9.22 20.66
CA PRO A 384 16.53 -9.96 20.66
C PRO A 384 16.43 -11.18 21.59
N ASP A 385 17.10 -12.27 21.22
CA ASP A 385 17.19 -13.52 21.99
C ASP A 385 17.51 -13.29 23.48
N GLU A 386 18.37 -12.31 23.77
CA GLU A 386 18.81 -11.97 25.13
C GLU A 386 17.66 -11.38 25.97
N GLN A 387 16.79 -10.58 25.35
CA GLN A 387 15.62 -9.98 26.01
C GLN A 387 14.52 -11.03 26.21
N GLU A 388 14.30 -11.89 25.23
CA GLU A 388 13.35 -12.99 25.32
C GLU A 388 13.73 -13.97 26.44
N ASP A 389 15.02 -14.28 26.61
CA ASP A 389 15.52 -15.08 27.73
C ASP A 389 15.16 -14.46 29.09
N VAL A 390 15.23 -13.13 29.21
CA VAL A 390 14.90 -12.39 30.43
C VAL A 390 13.39 -12.39 30.67
N LEU A 391 12.60 -12.18 29.63
CA LEU A 391 11.13 -12.19 29.66
C LEU A 391 10.54 -13.60 29.74
N ARG A 392 11.37 -14.63 29.50
CA ARG A 392 10.99 -16.06 29.39
C ARG A 392 10.04 -16.35 28.24
N LEU A 393 10.19 -15.62 27.14
CA LEU A 393 9.46 -15.83 25.90
C LEU A 393 10.09 -16.95 25.07
N CYS A 394 9.44 -17.32 23.97
CA CYS A 394 10.10 -18.04 22.90
C CYS A 394 11.18 -17.14 22.25
N ALA A 395 12.15 -17.76 21.57
CA ALA A 395 13.33 -17.08 21.00
C ALA A 395 13.97 -17.94 19.90
N SER A 396 13.20 -18.77 19.20
CA SER A 396 13.77 -19.78 18.30
C SER A 396 12.91 -20.04 17.08
N GLU A 397 13.54 -20.17 15.91
CA GLU A 397 12.92 -20.31 14.58
C GLU A 397 11.80 -21.36 14.41
N LYS A 398 11.65 -22.30 15.35
CA LYS A 398 10.57 -23.29 15.32
C LYS A 398 10.06 -23.51 16.74
N GLY A 399 8.82 -23.11 17.02
CA GLY A 399 8.14 -23.51 18.25
C GLY A 399 8.26 -25.02 18.50
N GLY A 400 8.86 -25.40 19.63
CA GLY A 400 9.10 -26.82 19.94
C GLY A 400 9.98 -27.11 21.16
N ALA A 401 9.31 -27.42 22.28
CA ALA A 401 9.83 -28.09 23.49
C ALA A 401 11.15 -27.54 24.07
N THR A 402 11.19 -26.24 24.39
CA THR A 402 11.49 -25.69 25.74
C THR A 402 11.52 -24.16 25.71
N CYS A 403 10.45 -23.49 25.21
CA CYS A 403 10.13 -22.18 25.75
C CYS A 403 9.64 -22.45 27.18
N ASN A 404 10.38 -22.03 28.19
CA ASN A 404 10.23 -22.51 29.57
C ASN A 404 9.06 -21.83 30.31
N LEU A 405 7.94 -21.62 29.62
CA LEU A 405 6.62 -21.29 30.20
C LEU A 405 5.83 -22.57 30.42
N GLY A 406 6.35 -23.47 31.26
CA GLY A 406 5.52 -24.51 31.89
C GLY A 406 4.72 -25.44 30.96
N GLY A 407 5.38 -26.21 30.09
CA GLY A 407 4.88 -27.54 29.69
C GLY A 407 3.84 -27.63 28.57
N GLY A 408 3.80 -26.67 27.64
CA GLY A 408 3.03 -26.75 26.38
C GLY A 408 3.90 -26.91 25.12
N ASN A 409 3.33 -27.51 24.07
CA ASN A 409 3.89 -27.45 22.70
C ASN A 409 3.36 -26.19 22.02
N PHE A 410 4.00 -25.04 22.24
CA PHE A 410 3.66 -23.78 21.59
C PHE A 410 3.98 -23.84 20.08
N ARG A 411 3.07 -23.34 19.25
CA ARG A 411 3.09 -23.48 17.78
C ARG A 411 3.70 -22.27 17.07
N ASN A 412 3.54 -21.06 17.62
CA ASN A 412 4.08 -19.83 17.06
C ASN A 412 5.20 -19.30 17.98
N PRO A 413 6.46 -19.19 17.53
CA PRO A 413 7.52 -18.62 18.37
C PRO A 413 7.44 -17.11 18.50
N LYS A 414 6.70 -16.41 17.62
CA LYS A 414 6.52 -14.94 17.65
C LYS A 414 5.37 -14.45 18.53
N ASP A 415 4.60 -15.38 19.10
CA ASP A 415 3.40 -15.17 19.91
C ASP A 415 3.43 -16.28 20.97
N SER A 416 4.10 -15.98 22.07
CA SER A 416 4.47 -16.94 23.10
C SER A 416 3.28 -17.47 23.89
N ASP A 417 2.20 -16.70 23.99
CA ASP A 417 1.01 -17.04 24.75
C ASP A 417 -0.21 -17.47 23.91
N GLU A 418 -0.08 -17.39 22.59
CA GLU A 418 -1.05 -17.78 21.56
C GLU A 418 -2.39 -17.01 21.66
N ASP A 419 -2.32 -15.72 21.98
CA ASP A 419 -3.47 -14.82 22.01
C ASP A 419 -3.69 -14.05 20.70
N GLY A 420 -2.72 -14.16 19.79
CA GLY A 420 -2.74 -13.60 18.45
C GLY A 420 -2.08 -12.22 18.33
N TYR A 421 -1.56 -11.64 19.41
CA TYR A 421 -0.64 -10.50 19.33
C TYR A 421 0.81 -11.02 19.26
N SER A 422 1.69 -10.27 18.59
CA SER A 422 3.11 -10.62 18.58
C SER A 422 3.82 -10.23 19.88
N ASP A 423 4.81 -11.01 20.29
CA ASP A 423 5.60 -10.78 21.49
C ASP A 423 6.25 -9.38 21.48
N LEU A 424 6.74 -8.95 20.31
CA LEU A 424 7.21 -7.58 20.07
C LEU A 424 6.12 -6.56 20.39
N PHE A 425 4.95 -6.67 19.75
CA PHE A 425 3.84 -5.73 19.91
C PHE A 425 3.42 -5.63 21.38
N GLU A 426 3.23 -6.77 22.03
CA GLU A 426 2.81 -6.80 23.43
C GLU A 426 3.85 -6.18 24.36
N THR A 427 5.13 -6.44 24.11
CA THR A 427 6.23 -5.83 24.87
C THR A 427 6.28 -4.31 24.66
N ARG A 428 5.99 -3.82 23.45
CA ARG A 428 5.93 -2.39 23.12
C ARG A 428 4.75 -1.70 23.81
N PHE A 429 3.59 -2.36 23.81
CA PHE A 429 2.34 -1.80 24.30
C PHE A 429 1.96 -2.33 25.69
N ALA A 430 2.90 -2.89 26.45
CA ALA A 430 2.67 -3.42 27.80
C ALA A 430 1.98 -2.41 28.74
N SER A 431 2.24 -1.11 28.57
CA SER A 431 1.58 -0.04 29.35
C SER A 431 0.07 0.09 29.07
N SER A 432 -0.40 -0.41 27.93
CA SER A 432 -1.81 -0.50 27.53
C SER A 432 -2.48 -1.79 28.00
N GLY A 433 -1.76 -2.68 28.69
CA GLY A 433 -2.31 -3.90 29.30
C GLY A 433 -2.04 -5.20 28.54
N PHE A 434 -1.15 -5.19 27.53
CA PHE A 434 -0.64 -6.38 26.85
C PHE A 434 0.46 -7.07 27.67
N ASP A 435 0.63 -8.38 27.52
CA ASP A 435 1.60 -9.19 28.27
C ASP A 435 1.95 -10.47 27.49
N ALA A 436 3.08 -10.45 26.77
CA ALA A 436 3.58 -11.54 25.93
C ALA A 436 3.72 -12.92 26.61
N ALA A 437 3.68 -12.98 27.93
CA ALA A 437 3.74 -14.24 28.66
C ALA A 437 2.37 -14.78 29.09
N VAL A 438 1.29 -14.01 28.94
CA VAL A 438 -0.03 -14.31 29.50
C VAL A 438 -1.17 -13.76 28.62
N ARG A 439 -1.88 -14.70 27.98
CA ARG A 439 -3.02 -14.44 27.11
C ARG A 439 -3.90 -13.28 27.58
N SER A 440 -3.99 -12.21 26.78
CA SER A 440 -4.59 -10.92 27.12
C SER A 440 -6.05 -11.06 27.59
N PRO A 441 -6.34 -10.83 28.89
CA PRO A 441 -7.70 -10.94 29.41
C PRO A 441 -8.50 -9.63 29.25
N VAL A 442 -7.86 -8.53 28.86
CA VAL A 442 -8.43 -7.17 28.89
C VAL A 442 -8.86 -6.69 27.51
N VAL A 443 -8.05 -6.96 26.48
CA VAL A 443 -8.30 -6.48 25.11
C VAL A 443 -9.05 -7.52 24.27
N GLY A 444 -9.03 -8.79 24.71
CA GLY A 444 -9.57 -9.93 24.00
C GLY A 444 -8.57 -10.43 22.94
N ASP A 445 -8.66 -11.71 22.58
CA ASP A 445 -7.76 -12.31 21.58
C ASP A 445 -7.87 -11.58 20.23
N CYS A 446 -6.76 -11.49 19.53
CA CYS A 446 -6.76 -11.06 18.14
C CYS A 446 -7.45 -12.13 17.28
N GLY A 447 -8.73 -11.89 16.94
CA GLY A 447 -9.52 -12.78 16.10
C GLY A 447 -9.18 -12.70 14.60
N ALA A 448 -8.43 -11.67 14.20
CA ALA A 448 -7.98 -11.42 12.83
C ALA A 448 -6.45 -11.59 12.77
N THR A 449 -5.98 -12.84 12.84
CA THR A 449 -4.56 -13.19 12.66
C THR A 449 -4.15 -13.17 11.17
N GLU A 450 -4.88 -12.40 10.37
CA GLU A 450 -4.55 -12.14 8.97
C GLU A 450 -3.64 -10.91 8.94
N ASP A 451 -2.76 -10.89 7.93
CA ASP A 451 -1.89 -9.77 7.57
C ASP A 451 -2.28 -9.48 6.12
N SER A 452 -3.23 -8.57 5.96
CA SER A 452 -3.99 -8.36 4.73
C SER A 452 -3.17 -7.65 3.64
N ASP A 453 -2.12 -6.91 4.01
CA ASP A 453 -1.20 -6.24 3.09
C ASP A 453 0.22 -6.80 3.07
N GLY A 454 0.56 -7.72 3.97
CA GLY A 454 1.80 -8.50 3.97
C GLY A 454 3.01 -7.76 4.52
N ASP A 455 2.83 -6.71 5.32
CA ASP A 455 3.91 -5.89 5.84
C ASP A 455 4.58 -6.42 7.13
N GLY A 456 3.96 -7.45 7.73
CA GLY A 456 4.43 -8.13 8.93
C GLY A 456 3.73 -7.71 10.22
N LEU A 457 2.77 -6.80 10.16
CA LEU A 457 1.86 -6.42 11.24
C LEU A 457 0.50 -7.10 11.02
N LEU A 458 -0.14 -7.60 12.07
CA LEU A 458 -1.45 -8.24 11.94
C LEU A 458 -2.56 -7.19 11.84
N ASP A 459 -3.64 -7.47 11.09
CA ASP A 459 -4.78 -6.56 10.92
C ASP A 459 -5.34 -6.02 12.25
N CYS A 460 -5.28 -6.84 13.32
CA CYS A 460 -5.71 -6.45 14.65
C CYS A 460 -4.74 -5.53 15.39
N GLU A 461 -3.43 -5.68 15.16
CA GLU A 461 -2.38 -4.80 15.68
C GLU A 461 -2.49 -3.44 14.99
N GLU A 462 -2.75 -3.44 13.68
CA GLU A 462 -2.97 -2.25 12.88
C GLU A 462 -4.19 -1.43 13.31
N ILE A 463 -5.32 -2.10 13.55
CA ILE A 463 -6.52 -1.45 14.10
C ILE A 463 -6.22 -0.75 15.44
N PHE A 464 -5.36 -1.35 16.28
CA PHE A 464 -4.94 -0.73 17.54
C PHE A 464 -4.05 0.49 17.33
N LEU A 465 -3.15 0.43 16.33
CA LEU A 465 -2.23 1.50 15.95
C LEU A 465 -2.89 2.61 15.12
N GLN A 466 -4.15 2.40 14.69
CA GLN A 466 -4.87 3.30 13.79
C GLN A 466 -4.25 3.37 12.38
N THR A 467 -3.60 2.28 11.98
CA THR A 467 -3.16 2.06 10.60
C THR A 467 -4.24 1.35 9.77
N ASP A 468 -4.08 1.33 8.44
CA ASP A 468 -5.06 0.72 7.52
C ASP A 468 -4.56 -0.67 7.10
N PRO A 469 -5.25 -1.78 7.48
CA PRO A 469 -4.81 -3.15 7.19
C PRO A 469 -4.67 -3.59 5.73
N ARG A 470 -4.79 -2.65 4.79
CA ARG A 470 -4.71 -2.90 3.35
C ARG A 470 -3.59 -2.09 2.72
N LEU A 471 -2.78 -1.44 3.53
CA LEU A 471 -1.75 -0.50 3.14
C LEU A 471 -0.49 -0.77 3.92
N PHE A 472 0.47 -1.41 3.25
CA PHE A 472 1.78 -1.71 3.84
C PHE A 472 2.51 -0.47 4.39
N ASP A 473 2.11 0.74 4.01
CA ASP A 473 2.62 2.05 4.45
C ASP A 473 1.42 3.00 4.56
N THR A 474 0.91 3.19 5.78
CA THR A 474 -0.30 3.95 6.08
C THR A 474 -0.11 5.44 5.91
N ASP A 475 1.02 5.98 6.38
CA ASP A 475 1.24 7.42 6.49
C ASP A 475 1.99 8.04 5.28
N ARG A 476 2.47 7.19 4.37
CA ARG A 476 3.08 7.51 3.08
C ARG A 476 4.48 8.09 3.20
N ASP A 477 5.26 7.65 4.19
CA ASP A 477 6.66 7.98 4.33
C ASP A 477 7.60 7.03 3.54
N ARG A 478 7.06 5.92 3.02
CA ARG A 478 7.70 4.83 2.25
C ARG A 478 8.45 3.81 3.09
N ILE A 479 8.19 3.74 4.38
CA ILE A 479 8.64 2.70 5.30
C ILE A 479 7.41 1.83 5.61
N PRO A 480 7.52 0.49 5.60
CA PRO A 480 6.36 -0.33 5.94
C PRO A 480 5.95 -0.21 7.40
N ASP A 481 4.65 -0.24 7.73
CA ASP A 481 4.12 -0.01 9.09
C ASP A 481 4.74 -1.00 10.09
N GLY A 482 4.82 -2.28 9.72
CA GLY A 482 5.47 -3.32 10.51
C GLY A 482 6.97 -3.07 10.77
N LEU A 483 7.67 -2.43 9.83
CA LEU A 483 9.07 -2.05 9.99
C LEU A 483 9.21 -0.84 10.92
N GLU A 484 8.32 0.13 10.82
CA GLU A 484 8.28 1.29 11.73
C GLU A 484 8.09 0.87 13.18
N VAL A 485 7.12 -0.03 13.45
CA VAL A 485 6.89 -0.60 14.79
C VAL A 485 8.16 -1.30 15.33
N ARG A 486 8.86 -2.05 14.47
CA ARG A 486 10.13 -2.72 14.82
C ARG A 486 11.21 -1.71 15.23
N PHE A 487 11.29 -0.57 14.55
CA PHE A 487 12.29 0.49 14.78
C PHE A 487 11.84 1.60 15.76
N GLU A 488 10.68 1.46 16.40
CA GLU A 488 10.13 2.44 17.36
C GLU A 488 9.69 3.77 16.74
N LEU A 489 9.28 3.71 15.48
CA LEU A 489 8.58 4.77 14.77
C LEU A 489 7.06 4.60 14.90
N ASP A 490 6.32 5.64 14.55
CA ASP A 490 4.87 5.72 14.63
C ASP A 490 4.26 5.64 13.21
N PRO A 491 3.73 4.48 12.80
CA PRO A 491 3.31 4.22 11.41
C PRO A 491 2.10 5.03 10.92
N ALA A 492 1.53 5.86 11.81
CA ALA A 492 0.46 6.78 11.46
C ALA A 492 0.97 8.23 11.30
N LYS A 493 2.29 8.48 11.37
CA LYS A 493 2.89 9.81 11.40
C LYS A 493 4.15 9.96 10.54
N ARG A 494 3.89 10.28 9.27
CA ARG A 494 4.90 10.56 8.24
C ARG A 494 6.05 11.48 8.65
N GLU A 495 5.80 12.43 9.55
CA GLU A 495 6.83 13.39 9.95
C GLU A 495 7.95 12.76 10.77
N ASP A 496 7.75 11.61 11.41
CA ASP A 496 8.73 11.03 12.31
C ASP A 496 9.96 10.47 11.58
N ALA A 497 9.81 9.95 10.36
CA ALA A 497 10.93 9.47 9.54
C ALA A 497 11.90 10.58 9.11
N VAL A 498 11.46 11.84 9.15
CA VAL A 498 12.32 13.01 8.86
C VAL A 498 12.80 13.72 10.13
N LEU A 499 12.53 13.18 11.31
CA LEU A 499 13.12 13.62 12.57
C LEU A 499 14.48 12.95 12.81
N ASP A 500 15.19 13.47 13.79
CA ASP A 500 16.45 12.96 14.34
C ASP A 500 16.21 12.90 15.85
N ASP A 501 15.60 11.80 16.30
CA ASP A 501 15.02 11.71 17.65
C ASP A 501 16.10 11.60 18.74
N ASP A 502 17.29 11.11 18.40
CA ASP A 502 18.41 10.94 19.33
C ASP A 502 19.52 12.00 19.18
N ALA A 503 19.37 12.90 18.19
CA ALA A 503 20.26 14.02 17.90
C ALA A 503 21.70 13.61 17.57
N ASP A 504 21.87 12.51 16.84
CA ASP A 504 23.15 12.05 16.31
C ASP A 504 23.51 12.68 14.95
N GLY A 505 22.52 13.23 14.24
CA GLY A 505 22.63 13.89 12.94
C GLY A 505 22.24 13.04 11.73
N THR A 506 21.78 11.81 11.97
CA THR A 506 21.12 10.90 11.02
C THR A 506 19.61 11.05 11.19
N LEU A 507 18.83 10.95 10.12
CA LEU A 507 17.36 10.98 10.24
C LEU A 507 16.84 9.58 10.53
N ASN A 508 15.75 9.49 11.28
CA ASN A 508 15.06 8.25 11.66
C ASN A 508 14.87 7.29 10.46
N GLY A 509 14.37 7.79 9.32
CA GLY A 509 14.17 6.97 8.12
C GLY A 509 15.48 6.52 7.45
N GLU A 510 16.55 7.32 7.55
CA GLU A 510 17.89 6.91 7.10
C GLU A 510 18.48 5.83 8.01
N GLU A 511 18.21 5.90 9.31
CA GLU A 511 18.62 4.88 10.29
C GLU A 511 17.94 3.53 10.03
N VAL A 512 16.64 3.52 9.73
CA VAL A 512 15.91 2.30 9.34
C VAL A 512 16.57 1.63 8.13
N LEU A 513 16.94 2.42 7.11
CA LEU A 513 17.63 1.95 5.89
C LEU A 513 18.99 1.32 6.21
N ILE A 514 19.77 1.89 7.11
CA ILE A 514 21.10 1.37 7.49
C ILE A 514 21.06 0.41 8.67
N GLN A 515 19.87 0.09 9.18
CA GLN A 515 19.60 -0.81 10.31
C GLN A 515 20.22 -0.32 11.62
N TRP A 516 20.08 0.97 11.91
CA TRP A 516 20.42 1.63 13.17
C TRP A 516 19.14 1.94 13.96
N SER A 517 19.27 2.32 15.22
CA SER A 517 18.09 2.55 16.07
C SER A 517 17.80 4.05 16.14
N PRO A 518 16.63 4.52 15.68
CA PRO A 518 16.22 5.93 15.72
C PRO A 518 16.20 6.61 17.10
N LYS A 519 16.46 5.85 18.16
CA LYS A 519 16.38 6.31 19.56
C LYS A 519 17.73 6.23 20.28
N ALA A 520 18.81 5.80 19.62
CA ALA A 520 20.05 5.40 20.26
C ALA A 520 21.30 6.04 19.67
N ARG A 521 21.58 7.27 20.11
CA ARG A 521 22.66 8.12 19.59
C ARG A 521 23.99 7.41 19.27
N GLU A 522 24.36 7.34 18.00
CA GLU A 522 25.64 6.77 17.58
C GLU A 522 26.80 7.76 17.74
N LEU A 523 27.84 7.36 18.49
CA LEU A 523 29.06 8.16 18.62
C LEU A 523 29.90 8.07 17.33
N ALA A 524 30.16 9.22 16.69
CA ALA A 524 30.92 9.37 15.43
C ALA A 524 32.32 8.69 15.33
N HIS A 525 32.87 8.15 16.42
CA HIS A 525 34.14 7.39 16.43
C HIS A 525 33.97 5.87 16.54
N ALA A 526 32.72 5.40 16.60
CA ALA A 526 32.32 4.01 16.62
C ALA A 526 31.04 3.82 15.78
N LEU A 527 30.97 4.45 14.60
CA LEU A 527 29.85 4.25 13.68
C LEU A 527 29.70 2.75 13.43
N PRO A 528 28.53 2.16 13.70
CA PRO A 528 28.30 0.77 13.39
C PRO A 528 28.55 0.51 11.90
N PRO A 529 28.94 -0.71 11.53
CA PRO A 529 28.82 -1.17 10.15
C PRO A 529 27.41 -0.89 9.64
N ARG A 530 27.34 -0.13 8.55
CA ARG A 530 26.12 0.30 7.87
C ARG A 530 25.95 -0.49 6.59
N TYR A 531 24.72 -0.67 6.15
CA TYR A 531 24.48 -1.20 4.82
C TYR A 531 24.89 -0.13 3.81
N GLU A 532 25.64 -0.52 2.79
CA GLU A 532 25.99 0.40 1.70
C GLU A 532 25.15 0.05 0.47
N TYR A 533 24.31 0.99 0.07
CA TYR A 533 23.40 0.87 -1.06
C TYR A 533 24.00 1.50 -2.31
N THR A 534 24.03 0.74 -3.40
CA THR A 534 24.32 1.25 -4.74
C THR A 534 23.16 0.85 -5.66
N VAL A 535 22.30 1.81 -6.00
CA VAL A 535 21.20 1.59 -6.95
C VAL A 535 21.40 2.45 -8.19
N THR A 536 21.44 1.82 -9.37
CA THR A 536 21.72 2.46 -10.65
C THR A 536 20.59 2.21 -11.64
N GLY A 537 19.97 3.27 -12.15
CA GLY A 537 18.96 3.18 -13.19
C GLY A 537 19.55 2.73 -14.54
N LYS A 538 18.95 1.70 -15.15
CA LYS A 538 19.27 1.17 -16.49
C LYS A 538 18.51 1.88 -17.62
N GLY A 539 17.58 2.77 -17.28
CA GLY A 539 16.70 3.46 -18.23
C GLY A 539 15.36 2.74 -18.43
N GLU A 540 14.55 3.28 -19.34
CA GLU A 540 13.22 2.76 -19.64
C GLU A 540 13.26 1.65 -20.70
N THR A 541 12.52 0.57 -20.48
CA THR A 541 12.29 -0.48 -21.48
C THR A 541 11.32 0.01 -22.57
N PRO A 542 11.26 -0.65 -23.74
CA PRO A 542 10.25 -0.34 -24.75
C PRO A 542 8.81 -0.50 -24.25
N GLU A 543 8.58 -1.33 -23.22
CA GLU A 543 7.28 -1.48 -22.56
C GLU A 543 6.97 -0.38 -21.52
N GLY A 544 7.90 0.56 -21.28
CA GLY A 544 7.72 1.69 -20.36
C GLY A 544 8.02 1.36 -18.89
N GLN A 545 8.74 0.27 -18.61
CA GLN A 545 9.24 -0.04 -17.26
C GLN A 545 10.56 0.70 -17.02
N THR A 546 10.80 1.15 -15.80
CA THR A 546 12.11 1.65 -15.39
C THR A 546 12.88 0.54 -14.69
N CYS A 547 14.06 0.17 -15.18
CA CYS A 547 14.87 -0.88 -14.56
C CYS A 547 16.03 -0.32 -13.73
N TYR A 548 16.40 -1.03 -12.67
CA TYR A 548 17.44 -0.69 -11.72
C TYR A 548 18.36 -1.89 -11.49
N ASP A 549 19.66 -1.63 -11.39
CA ASP A 549 20.62 -2.53 -10.77
C ASP A 549 20.83 -2.11 -9.33
N PHE A 550 20.84 -3.07 -8.41
CA PHE A 550 21.14 -2.81 -7.02
C PHE A 550 22.29 -3.68 -6.53
N GLU A 551 23.05 -3.12 -5.60
CA GLU A 551 24.05 -3.79 -4.80
C GLU A 551 23.93 -3.25 -3.36
N VAL A 552 23.75 -4.15 -2.40
CA VAL A 552 23.70 -3.84 -0.97
C VAL A 552 24.80 -4.64 -0.29
N THR A 553 25.77 -3.94 0.30
CA THR A 553 26.97 -4.56 0.90
C THR A 553 27.06 -4.30 2.39
N ASP A 554 28.06 -4.91 3.04
CA ASP A 554 28.37 -4.78 4.47
C ASP A 554 27.24 -5.22 5.42
N MET A 555 26.32 -6.04 4.92
CA MET A 555 25.23 -6.58 5.74
C MET A 555 25.77 -7.59 6.74
N GLU A 556 25.54 -7.34 8.03
CA GLU A 556 26.03 -8.23 9.08
C GLU A 556 25.12 -9.43 9.31
N LEU A 557 25.74 -10.60 9.41
CA LEU A 557 25.09 -11.84 9.80
C LEU A 557 25.35 -12.17 11.27
N GLU A 558 24.33 -12.70 11.93
CA GLU A 558 24.37 -13.10 13.34
C GLU A 558 24.30 -14.62 13.51
N THR A 559 24.79 -15.11 14.65
CA THR A 559 24.64 -16.53 15.00
C THR A 559 23.32 -16.77 15.73
N THR A 560 22.24 -16.92 14.98
CA THR A 560 20.90 -17.24 15.50
C THR A 560 20.81 -18.63 16.12
N ARG A 561 19.84 -18.79 17.03
CA ARG A 561 19.51 -20.03 17.73
C ARG A 561 18.59 -20.90 16.89
N ALA A 562 18.77 -22.21 17.04
CA ALA A 562 17.86 -23.19 16.51
C ALA A 562 17.86 -24.42 17.42
N ILE A 563 16.70 -25.07 17.54
CA ILE A 563 16.54 -26.34 18.27
C ILE A 563 17.44 -27.42 17.66
N ASP A 564 17.46 -27.50 16.33
CA ASP A 564 18.37 -28.37 15.59
C ASP A 564 19.73 -27.65 15.48
N PRO A 565 20.80 -28.16 16.09
CA PRO A 565 22.12 -27.55 16.00
C PRO A 565 22.63 -27.41 14.56
N THR A 566 22.14 -28.27 13.65
CA THR A 566 22.46 -28.21 12.23
C THR A 566 21.74 -27.09 11.49
N LYS A 567 20.83 -26.35 12.13
CA LYS A 567 20.10 -25.21 11.55
C LYS A 567 20.46 -23.85 12.14
N ARG A 568 21.31 -23.81 13.17
CA ARG A 568 21.80 -22.57 13.80
C ARG A 568 22.44 -21.61 12.79
N GLY A 569 22.31 -20.32 13.07
CA GLY A 569 22.95 -19.26 12.29
C GLY A 569 22.19 -18.84 11.05
N LEU A 570 20.95 -19.27 10.87
CA LEU A 570 20.14 -18.84 9.75
C LEU A 570 19.75 -17.36 9.93
N ASN A 571 20.05 -16.55 8.92
CA ASN A 571 19.70 -15.14 8.85
C ASN A 571 18.73 -14.94 7.69
N ARG A 572 17.60 -14.30 7.98
CA ARG A 572 16.59 -13.96 6.98
C ARG A 572 16.63 -12.46 6.69
N THR A 573 16.86 -12.14 5.43
CA THR A 573 16.94 -10.77 4.93
C THR A 573 15.80 -10.50 3.97
N TRP A 574 15.05 -9.44 4.22
CA TRP A 574 13.94 -8.98 3.39
C TRP A 574 14.36 -7.77 2.58
N LEU A 575 13.92 -7.73 1.33
CA LEU A 575 14.16 -6.61 0.40
C LEU A 575 12.81 -6.09 -0.06
N TRP A 576 12.55 -4.82 0.18
CA TRP A 576 11.35 -4.11 -0.20
C TRP A 576 11.66 -3.16 -1.36
N PHE A 577 11.06 -3.44 -2.51
CA PHE A 577 11.08 -2.56 -3.66
C PHE A 577 9.77 -1.80 -3.73
N VAL A 578 9.80 -0.52 -3.35
CA VAL A 578 8.62 0.35 -3.36
C VAL A 578 8.65 1.19 -4.63
N GLU A 579 7.60 1.07 -5.43
CA GLU A 579 7.43 1.77 -6.69
C GLU A 579 6.17 2.64 -6.68
N GLY A 580 6.27 3.83 -7.27
CA GLY A 580 5.16 4.77 -7.34
C GLY A 580 5.33 5.79 -8.48
N PRO A 581 4.28 6.55 -8.80
CA PRO A 581 4.36 7.60 -9.81
C PRO A 581 5.37 8.67 -9.38
N PRO A 582 6.33 9.06 -10.23
CA PRO A 582 7.35 10.05 -9.88
C PRO A 582 6.77 11.45 -9.61
N ASP A 583 5.58 11.73 -10.13
CA ASP A 583 4.91 13.03 -10.06
C ASP A 583 3.87 13.14 -8.93
N ASP A 584 3.62 12.06 -8.17
CA ASP A 584 2.63 12.03 -7.11
C ASP A 584 3.22 11.56 -5.77
N PRO A 585 3.73 12.49 -4.93
CA PRO A 585 4.31 12.14 -3.63
C PRO A 585 3.27 11.73 -2.57
N ARG A 586 1.98 11.73 -2.94
CA ARG A 586 0.86 11.30 -2.08
C ARG A 586 0.32 9.93 -2.49
N ASP A 587 0.85 9.31 -3.53
CA ASP A 587 0.51 7.94 -3.87
C ASP A 587 1.04 6.99 -2.79
N TYR A 588 0.26 5.97 -2.44
CA TYR A 588 0.68 4.92 -1.49
C TYR A 588 1.79 4.02 -2.07
N GLY A 589 2.01 4.08 -3.39
CA GLY A 589 2.91 3.19 -4.07
C GLY A 589 2.41 1.75 -4.09
N SER A 590 3.26 0.88 -4.59
CA SER A 590 3.13 -0.57 -4.48
C SER A 590 4.48 -1.11 -4.07
N ALA A 591 4.48 -2.08 -3.16
CA ALA A 591 5.68 -2.81 -2.80
C ALA A 591 5.76 -4.14 -3.56
N ARG A 592 7.00 -4.60 -3.79
CA ARG A 592 7.31 -6.00 -4.04
C ARG A 592 8.44 -6.43 -3.13
N VAL A 593 8.34 -7.65 -2.61
CA VAL A 593 9.22 -8.18 -1.59
C VAL A 593 10.01 -9.38 -2.08
N ALA A 594 11.29 -9.42 -1.75
CA ALA A 594 12.10 -10.62 -1.87
C ALA A 594 12.62 -11.03 -0.50
N CYS A 595 12.75 -12.34 -0.29
CA CYS A 595 13.33 -12.90 0.93
C CYS A 595 14.60 -13.68 0.59
N VAL A 596 15.65 -13.49 1.38
CA VAL A 596 16.93 -14.19 1.25
C VAL A 596 17.30 -14.87 2.56
N GLU A 597 17.71 -16.12 2.46
CA GLU A 597 18.22 -16.89 3.60
C GLU A 597 19.70 -17.18 3.42
N SER A 598 20.50 -16.69 4.38
CA SER A 598 21.92 -16.96 4.49
C SER A 598 22.24 -17.61 5.82
N ARG A 599 23.45 -18.15 5.98
CA ARG A 599 23.84 -18.81 7.21
C ARG A 599 25.18 -18.35 7.72
N TYR A 600 25.27 -18.09 9.01
CA TYR A 600 26.48 -17.72 9.69
C TYR A 600 26.53 -18.30 11.10
N VAL A 601 27.53 -19.15 11.37
CA VAL A 601 27.83 -19.64 12.72
C VAL A 601 29.25 -19.24 13.04
N CYS A 602 29.39 -18.30 13.97
CA CYS A 602 30.66 -17.71 14.27
C CYS A 602 31.66 -18.72 14.91
N PRO A 603 32.97 -18.65 14.57
CA PRO A 603 33.57 -17.96 13.43
C PRO A 603 33.71 -18.85 12.19
N ASP A 604 33.19 -20.07 12.25
CA ASP A 604 33.66 -21.20 11.43
C ASP A 604 32.82 -21.46 10.17
N LEU A 605 31.60 -20.92 10.07
CA LEU A 605 30.68 -21.23 8.98
C LEU A 605 30.01 -19.98 8.43
N LYS A 606 30.11 -19.81 7.11
CA LYS A 606 29.38 -18.81 6.33
C LYS A 606 28.84 -19.45 5.05
N VAL A 607 27.55 -19.27 4.78
CA VAL A 607 26.87 -19.76 3.57
C VAL A 607 26.03 -18.62 2.98
N PRO A 608 26.30 -18.19 1.74
CA PRO A 608 27.36 -18.70 0.87
C PRO A 608 28.75 -18.24 1.33
N ALA A 609 29.76 -19.07 1.10
CA ALA A 609 31.15 -18.77 1.46
C ALA A 609 31.72 -17.60 0.63
N SER A 610 31.08 -17.24 -0.49
CA SER A 610 31.39 -16.03 -1.25
C SER A 610 31.04 -14.75 -0.50
N GLY A 611 30.08 -14.82 0.43
CA GLY A 611 29.47 -13.64 1.03
C GLY A 611 28.62 -12.84 0.05
N SER A 612 28.21 -13.39 -1.09
CA SER A 612 27.34 -12.71 -2.04
C SER A 612 26.25 -13.62 -2.59
N ILE A 613 25.05 -13.09 -2.78
CA ILE A 613 23.91 -13.76 -3.42
C ILE A 613 23.33 -12.82 -4.49
N GLU A 614 23.06 -13.36 -5.67
CA GLU A 614 22.44 -12.59 -6.76
C GLU A 614 20.96 -12.94 -6.93
N LEU A 615 20.13 -11.91 -6.94
CA LEU A 615 18.68 -11.93 -7.11
C LEU A 615 18.29 -11.57 -8.53
N VAL A 616 17.14 -12.10 -8.95
CA VAL A 616 16.53 -11.82 -10.26
C VAL A 616 15.10 -11.30 -10.07
N GLU A 617 14.54 -10.69 -11.12
CA GLU A 617 13.18 -10.15 -11.13
C GLU A 617 12.12 -11.10 -10.55
N GLY A 618 12.22 -12.40 -10.87
CA GLY A 618 11.26 -13.42 -10.41
C GLY A 618 11.35 -13.79 -8.93
N ASP A 619 12.29 -13.21 -8.18
CA ASP A 619 12.39 -13.39 -6.72
C ASP A 619 11.57 -12.35 -5.94
N PHE A 620 11.03 -11.34 -6.62
CA PHE A 620 10.24 -10.28 -6.03
C PHE A 620 8.75 -10.57 -6.21
N HIS A 621 8.07 -10.75 -5.09
CA HIS A 621 6.68 -11.17 -4.98
C HIS A 621 5.80 -10.01 -4.49
N ASP A 622 4.49 -10.15 -4.66
CA ASP A 622 3.55 -9.25 -3.99
C ASP A 622 3.57 -9.58 -2.47
N PRO A 623 3.60 -8.60 -1.57
CA PRO A 623 3.67 -8.87 -0.13
C PRO A 623 2.51 -9.73 0.38
N THR A 624 1.32 -9.62 -0.23
CA THR A 624 0.14 -10.44 0.13
C THR A 624 0.22 -11.88 -0.40
N GLU A 625 1.26 -12.25 -1.15
CA GLU A 625 1.40 -13.60 -1.70
C GLU A 625 1.74 -14.60 -0.59
N VAL A 626 0.78 -15.48 -0.27
CA VAL A 626 0.99 -16.51 0.75
C VAL A 626 1.93 -17.63 0.26
N GLY A 627 3.02 -17.86 0.99
CA GLY A 627 3.84 -19.06 0.86
C GLY A 627 4.91 -19.05 -0.23
N PHE A 628 5.33 -17.88 -0.72
CA PHE A 628 6.55 -17.79 -1.53
C PHE A 628 7.79 -18.16 -0.70
N ALA A 629 8.79 -18.76 -1.36
CA ALA A 629 9.96 -19.31 -0.68
C ALA A 629 11.15 -18.34 -0.76
N CYS A 630 11.83 -18.14 0.38
CA CYS A 630 13.06 -17.36 0.42
C CYS A 630 14.16 -17.96 -0.46
N VAL A 631 14.91 -17.09 -1.14
CA VAL A 631 16.10 -17.46 -1.91
C VAL A 631 17.19 -17.92 -0.95
N ARG A 632 17.50 -19.22 -0.98
CA ARG A 632 18.54 -19.81 -0.13
C ARG A 632 19.92 -19.64 -0.76
N GLY A 633 20.83 -18.98 -0.04
CA GLY A 633 22.24 -18.91 -0.40
C GLY A 633 22.95 -20.26 -0.30
N CYS A 634 23.91 -20.53 -1.19
CA CYS A 634 24.61 -21.80 -1.21
C CYS A 634 26.08 -21.72 -1.65
N SER A 635 26.89 -22.60 -1.06
CA SER A 635 28.27 -22.90 -1.49
C SER A 635 28.35 -24.28 -2.15
N SER A 636 27.46 -25.19 -1.78
CA SER A 636 27.42 -26.57 -2.21
C SER A 636 25.99 -27.11 -2.33
N ASP A 637 25.80 -28.23 -3.03
CA ASP A 637 24.48 -28.88 -3.09
C ASP A 637 23.99 -29.37 -1.73
N THR A 638 24.89 -29.56 -0.76
CA THR A 638 24.51 -29.98 0.60
C THR A 638 23.65 -28.92 1.25
N ASP A 639 24.01 -27.65 1.06
CA ASP A 639 23.31 -26.49 1.63
C ASP A 639 21.86 -26.41 1.11
N CYS A 640 21.66 -26.73 -0.17
CA CYS A 640 20.32 -26.74 -0.78
C CYS A 640 19.47 -27.96 -0.38
N LYS A 641 20.13 -29.10 -0.10
CA LYS A 641 19.43 -30.34 0.31
C LYS A 641 18.85 -30.26 1.72
N GLU A 642 19.33 -29.34 2.54
CA GLU A 642 18.72 -29.03 3.84
C GLU A 642 17.29 -28.49 3.68
N VAL A 643 17.01 -27.80 2.57
CA VAL A 643 15.69 -27.27 2.22
C VAL A 643 14.88 -28.33 1.47
N SER A 644 15.42 -28.86 0.37
CA SER A 644 14.75 -29.88 -0.44
C SER A 644 15.73 -30.70 -1.27
N SER A 645 15.45 -32.01 -1.40
CA SER A 645 16.23 -32.90 -2.25
C SER A 645 16.17 -32.56 -3.74
N GLU A 646 15.22 -31.72 -4.14
CA GLU A 646 15.02 -31.27 -5.53
C GLU A 646 15.78 -30.01 -5.90
N LEU A 647 16.47 -29.38 -4.93
CA LEU A 647 17.29 -28.21 -5.17
C LEU A 647 18.76 -28.58 -5.40
N SER A 648 19.44 -27.76 -6.18
CA SER A 648 20.89 -27.85 -6.41
C SER A 648 21.52 -26.47 -6.36
N CYS A 649 22.80 -26.41 -5.99
CA CYS A 649 23.46 -25.12 -5.84
C CYS A 649 23.95 -24.58 -7.19
N GLN A 650 23.48 -23.39 -7.54
CA GLN A 650 23.97 -22.61 -8.67
C GLN A 650 25.17 -21.78 -8.17
N ARG A 651 26.36 -22.01 -8.76
CA ARG A 651 27.63 -21.48 -8.25
C ARG A 651 28.05 -20.10 -8.77
N THR A 652 27.34 -19.54 -9.76
CA THR A 652 27.64 -18.20 -10.30
C THR A 652 26.95 -17.12 -9.47
N HIS A 653 25.67 -17.34 -9.16
CA HIS A 653 24.76 -16.47 -8.40
C HIS A 653 24.63 -16.92 -6.93
N HIS A 654 25.30 -18.01 -6.55
CA HIS A 654 25.37 -18.53 -5.18
C HIS A 654 24.03 -18.81 -4.51
N ARG A 655 23.07 -19.34 -5.29
CA ARG A 655 21.70 -19.60 -4.85
C ARG A 655 21.23 -21.01 -5.17
N CYS A 656 20.32 -21.51 -4.35
CA CYS A 656 19.64 -22.78 -4.59
C CYS A 656 18.58 -22.62 -5.68
N VAL A 657 18.61 -23.51 -6.66
CA VAL A 657 17.65 -23.55 -7.78
C VAL A 657 17.12 -24.97 -7.97
N PRO A 658 15.89 -25.15 -8.49
CA PRO A 658 15.37 -26.46 -8.85
C PRO A 658 16.27 -27.19 -9.84
N LYS A 659 16.26 -28.52 -9.78
CA LYS A 659 16.80 -29.33 -10.88
C LYS A 659 16.04 -29.05 -12.17
N CYS A 660 16.75 -29.15 -13.28
CA CYS A 660 16.21 -28.87 -14.60
C CYS A 660 16.20 -30.11 -15.50
N THR A 661 15.28 -30.10 -16.45
CA THR A 661 15.21 -31.05 -17.57
C THR A 661 15.37 -30.35 -18.93
N ALA A 662 15.04 -29.06 -18.98
CA ALA A 662 15.20 -28.19 -20.16
C ALA A 662 15.70 -26.79 -19.75
N ASP A 663 16.24 -26.04 -20.71
CA ASP A 663 16.72 -24.67 -20.47
C ASP A 663 15.63 -23.73 -19.95
N THR A 664 14.38 -23.97 -20.35
CA THR A 664 13.21 -23.22 -19.88
C THR A 664 13.02 -23.29 -18.37
N ASP A 665 13.46 -24.37 -17.73
CA ASP A 665 13.34 -24.56 -16.28
C ASP A 665 14.34 -23.66 -15.52
N CYS A 666 15.41 -23.20 -16.19
CA CYS A 666 16.46 -22.38 -15.59
C CYS A 666 16.30 -20.88 -15.85
N LYS A 667 15.60 -20.50 -16.93
CA LYS A 667 15.42 -19.10 -17.33
C LYS A 667 14.80 -18.20 -16.24
N PRO A 668 13.84 -18.66 -15.42
CA PRO A 668 13.31 -17.84 -14.33
C PRO A 668 14.34 -17.44 -13.28
N PHE A 669 15.44 -18.20 -13.14
CA PHE A 669 16.47 -18.00 -12.11
C PHE A 669 17.73 -17.30 -12.64
N GLY A 670 17.73 -16.88 -13.91
CA GLY A 670 18.85 -16.23 -14.58
C GLY A 670 18.79 -16.43 -16.09
N GLY A 671 18.75 -15.34 -16.85
CA GLY A 671 18.63 -15.37 -18.32
C GLY A 671 19.84 -15.99 -19.02
N ASP A 672 20.99 -16.00 -18.37
CA ASP A 672 22.25 -16.61 -18.80
C ASP A 672 22.36 -18.11 -18.47
N LEU A 673 21.44 -18.66 -17.67
CA LEU A 673 21.45 -20.06 -17.27
C LEU A 673 20.92 -20.98 -18.38
N SER A 674 21.51 -22.18 -18.43
CA SER A 674 21.09 -23.31 -19.27
C SER A 674 21.13 -24.62 -18.49
N CYS A 675 20.32 -25.58 -18.89
CA CYS A 675 20.21 -26.86 -18.24
C CYS A 675 21.28 -27.82 -18.73
N LYS A 676 22.18 -28.21 -17.82
CA LYS A 676 23.17 -29.24 -18.11
C LYS A 676 22.54 -30.63 -18.02
N ALA A 677 22.13 -31.17 -19.16
CA ALA A 677 21.41 -32.45 -19.27
C ALA A 677 22.12 -33.65 -18.59
N THR A 678 23.45 -33.63 -18.48
CA THR A 678 24.21 -34.70 -17.81
C THR A 678 24.09 -34.70 -16.28
N THR A 679 23.80 -33.54 -15.69
CA THR A 679 23.70 -33.37 -14.24
C THR A 679 22.32 -32.92 -13.77
N GLY A 680 21.44 -32.51 -14.69
CA GLY A 680 20.12 -31.93 -14.38
C GLY A 680 20.22 -30.62 -13.59
N LYS A 681 21.27 -29.83 -13.84
CA LYS A 681 21.57 -28.60 -13.09
C LYS A 681 21.54 -27.38 -13.98
N CYS A 682 20.99 -26.30 -13.47
CA CYS A 682 21.14 -24.98 -14.06
C CYS A 682 22.58 -24.49 -13.86
N VAL A 683 23.25 -24.18 -14.95
CA VAL A 683 24.62 -23.65 -14.97
C VAL A 683 24.67 -22.46 -15.93
N ALA A 684 25.57 -21.52 -15.69
CA ALA A 684 25.83 -20.45 -16.66
C ALA A 684 26.16 -21.07 -18.03
N GLY A 685 25.47 -20.63 -19.07
CA GLY A 685 25.74 -21.08 -20.44
C GLY A 685 27.19 -20.77 -20.79
N ALA A 686 27.90 -21.73 -21.40
CA ALA A 686 29.17 -21.40 -22.02
C ALA A 686 28.88 -20.34 -23.07
N ALA A 687 29.43 -19.13 -22.91
CA ALA A 687 29.48 -18.16 -23.99
C ALA A 687 29.97 -18.91 -25.23
N GLY A 688 29.12 -18.99 -26.26
CA GLY A 688 29.48 -19.66 -27.50
C GLY A 688 30.80 -19.09 -28.02
N PRO A 689 31.66 -19.92 -28.64
CA PRO A 689 32.97 -19.47 -29.14
C PRO A 689 32.86 -18.32 -30.15
#